data_AF-A0A0M0K038-F1
#
_entry.id   AF-A0A0M0K038-F1
#
_cell.length_a   1.000
_cell.length_b   1.000
_cell.length_c   1.000
_cell.angle_alpha   90.00
_cell.angle_beta   90.00
_cell.angle_gamma   90.00
#
_symmetry.space_group_name_H-M   'P 1'
#
loop_
_entity.id
_entity.type
_entity.pdbx_description
1 polymer ?
#
loop_
_entity_poly.entity_id
_entity_poly.type
_entity_poly.pdbx_seq_one_letter_code
_entity_poly.pdbx_strand_id
1 'polypeptide(L)'
;MAEATTKDEAMPAEAAIETKNSILEVGNSMLNAIVLAFSPRVPLSSGPSSVPAHALSNARTVQAAAKQTLSETPTEVELPTLKPESAAASHLAPPPAHRHPMGPTRPDALENGDDTNLDDIDDEDDAIRPFGACCRPSRRERRPTRKLVGIDPEVKRELSALDSDLAEVLGRGDIALVSAKWLKAQLARQPDYRIVRRQDLKPVDGIKPHLTPKEAKRLLLEGRRAVGAFSLGWPTQGNPDPTGHRIQAFWHALLERPDIEAFFWDYPSLYQNSDHSPRTNEQERAFERGLRVINSLYGSAIGTTVLQLKELPPRPREYDGKLCLFKVAPGVDEAAIKAALVPYGDIVSCTLGKTARPAIVCFATHAAAQAAKRAAAQLVHIAGGVDTLFNERSYDGRHGEAGLDDDEGRGWCVFESAVSGELILRLSAIPRVKAELDKLPPKMLQLRSGCPLETVDLSAGRLETRVDEVVARIEGATFTSKGDKAMVVGLYKKYVDRIAGALQRVLPKMLASDSATAAPSELPPPVDAPAAAPLRLAEGTPLLLLAWQGSGVGGGPRFGVVDATGGRVAAAVTGGDDTELAYDRCSQVVLPWRPPAAGWDAAFVGDARALRDLVEPARRLADDARRIEPDLDGARRMESESAVRAVGERAREIADSAARCQTIAHAAREAGGAVQSCVNAAAALFSKGDPTQLQATLEEVRAVVERLQPEAMVTAALRFSGASGARRYAAGQPLTVRTAGGWHDAKVATAGVDGLCHLLTFEGSSEPPATLTLHPWNHAPRELPHAAYEAMRAWWAPWLGAQHAHIADALTGKRLDSLQQCVAINVTGGVAETQASAIRDAHSLTAWLLAQHGARLEGGPAEGPLAALLTAGPASGKTTLLSQVVMIALQDERTELVPILVKVQVLQRWLLEAPDAFAGSWNYIDAFLRLEHEASRPALYRMLRQAMMAR
;
A
#
# COMPACT_ATOMS: atom_id res chain seq x y z
N MET A 1 38.52 45.16 21.48
CA MET A 1 37.72 46.40 21.34
C MET A 1 36.75 46.19 20.18
N ALA A 2 35.45 46.36 20.34
CA ALA A 2 34.70 46.76 21.54
C ALA A 2 33.39 45.96 21.68
N GLU A 3 32.84 45.94 22.90
CA GLU A 3 31.55 45.35 23.25
C GLU A 3 30.45 46.44 23.26
N ALA A 4 29.21 46.07 22.92
CA ALA A 4 27.97 46.78 23.28
C ALA A 4 26.75 45.88 22.94
N THR A 5 26.33 45.01 23.87
CA THR A 5 25.14 45.22 24.74
C THR A 5 23.79 45.34 24.02
N THR A 6 23.13 44.19 23.86
CA THR A 6 21.71 43.92 24.22
C THR A 6 20.72 45.08 24.33
N LYS A 7 19.58 44.91 23.64
CA LYS A 7 18.27 45.36 24.15
C LYS A 7 17.18 44.37 23.73
N ASP A 8 16.44 43.85 24.70
CA ASP A 8 15.23 43.06 24.45
C ASP A 8 14.03 43.98 24.16
N GLU A 9 13.20 43.61 23.18
CA GLU A 9 11.80 44.01 23.14
C GLU A 9 10.95 42.74 22.93
N ALA A 10 10.10 42.44 23.93
CA ALA A 10 9.25 41.26 23.92
C ALA A 10 7.88 41.57 23.32
N MET A 11 7.50 40.84 22.28
CA MET A 11 6.14 40.79 21.74
C MET A 11 5.69 39.32 21.57
N PRO A 12 4.38 39.06 21.50
CA PRO A 12 3.79 37.90 22.18
C PRO A 12 4.02 36.57 21.46
N ALA A 13 3.90 35.49 22.23
CA ALA A 13 3.97 34.13 21.72
C ALA A 13 2.80 33.85 20.74
N GLU A 14 3.10 33.83 19.44
CA GLU A 14 2.25 33.15 18.48
C GLU A 14 2.20 31.65 18.84
N ALA A 15 0.99 31.09 18.84
CA ALA A 15 0.80 29.69 19.19
C ALA A 15 1.43 28.80 18.12
N ALA A 16 2.59 28.20 18.43
CA ALA A 16 3.21 27.20 17.58
C ALA A 16 2.24 26.04 17.37
N ILE A 17 1.67 25.95 16.16
CA ILE A 17 0.84 24.81 15.76
C ILE A 17 1.76 23.59 15.70
N GLU A 18 1.69 22.76 16.73
CA GLU A 18 2.43 21.51 16.85
C GLU A 18 1.94 20.55 15.74
N THR A 19 2.55 20.65 14.56
CA THR A 19 2.33 19.71 13.46
C THR A 19 2.91 18.36 13.85
N LYS A 20 2.11 17.55 14.56
CA LYS A 20 2.46 16.21 15.03
C LYS A 20 2.92 15.35 13.87
N ASN A 21 4.23 15.21 13.77
CA ASN A 21 4.89 14.61 12.63
C ASN A 21 4.84 13.09 12.81
N SER A 22 3.77 12.46 12.32
CA SER A 22 3.45 11.04 12.56
C SER A 22 4.58 10.07 12.20
N ILE A 23 5.48 10.46 11.29
CA ILE A 23 6.70 9.74 10.92
C ILE A 23 7.64 9.53 12.13
N LEU A 24 7.70 10.49 13.07
CA LEU A 24 8.55 10.41 14.27
C LEU A 24 7.99 9.47 15.35
N GLU A 25 6.67 9.50 15.58
CA GLU A 25 6.00 8.56 16.48
C GLU A 25 6.05 7.13 15.93
N VAL A 26 5.87 6.95 14.62
CA VAL A 26 6.07 5.66 13.94
C VAL A 26 7.53 5.19 14.04
N GLY A 27 8.52 6.10 13.95
CA GLY A 27 9.93 5.78 14.16
C GLY A 27 10.23 5.21 15.55
N ASN A 28 9.68 5.83 16.61
CA ASN A 28 9.83 5.33 17.98
C ASN A 28 9.06 4.01 18.22
N SER A 29 7.90 3.84 17.59
CA SER A 29 7.18 2.56 17.59
C SER A 29 7.97 1.45 16.86
N MET A 30 8.63 1.78 15.75
CA MET A 30 9.52 0.86 15.03
C MET A 30 10.77 0.49 15.83
N LEU A 31 11.39 1.44 16.56
CA LEU A 31 12.52 1.13 17.44
C LEU A 31 12.12 0.12 18.53
N ASN A 32 10.96 0.32 19.16
CA ASN A 32 10.41 -0.66 20.10
C ASN A 32 10.14 -2.02 19.43
N ALA A 33 9.58 -2.04 18.21
CA ALA A 33 9.33 -3.28 17.47
C ALA A 33 10.62 -4.02 17.09
N ILE A 34 11.70 -3.31 16.72
CA ILE A 34 13.01 -3.89 16.40
C ILE A 34 13.67 -4.43 17.68
N VAL A 35 13.63 -3.67 18.78
CA VAL A 35 14.11 -4.15 20.09
C VAL A 35 13.33 -5.40 20.52
N LEU A 36 12.01 -5.46 20.30
CA LEU A 36 11.17 -6.65 20.57
C LEU A 36 11.34 -7.81 19.57
N ALA A 37 11.98 -7.59 18.42
CA ALA A 37 12.28 -8.66 17.46
C ALA A 37 13.57 -9.41 17.82
N PHE A 38 14.54 -8.71 18.43
CA PHE A 38 15.81 -9.29 18.88
C PHE A 38 15.85 -9.60 20.39
N SER A 39 14.98 -9.00 21.20
CA SER A 39 14.80 -9.34 22.62
C SER A 39 13.66 -10.36 22.80
N PRO A 40 13.81 -11.39 23.66
CA PRO A 40 12.68 -12.17 24.15
C PRO A 40 11.64 -11.27 24.84
N ARG A 41 10.35 -11.65 24.82
CA ARG A 41 9.26 -10.87 25.48
C ARG A 41 9.47 -10.75 26.99
N VAL A 42 10.00 -9.60 27.43
CA VAL A 42 10.27 -9.25 28.84
C VAL A 42 9.74 -7.84 29.14
N PRO A 43 8.91 -7.64 30.18
CA PRO A 43 8.66 -6.32 30.75
C PRO A 43 9.83 -5.91 31.67
N LEU A 44 10.35 -4.70 31.48
CA LEU A 44 11.49 -4.17 32.24
C LEU A 44 11.07 -3.59 33.61
N SER A 45 11.92 -3.78 34.63
CA SER A 45 11.84 -3.18 35.96
C SER A 45 13.21 -3.34 36.65
N SER A 46 13.86 -2.33 37.27
CA SER A 46 13.61 -0.86 37.35
C SER A 46 14.96 -0.13 37.06
N GLY A 47 15.34 1.09 37.49
CA GLY A 47 14.88 2.11 38.44
C GLY A 47 16.10 2.94 38.94
N PRO A 48 15.99 3.92 39.86
CA PRO A 48 14.80 4.60 40.38
C PRO A 48 14.86 6.16 40.33
N SER A 49 13.82 6.85 39.85
CA SER A 49 13.48 8.22 40.31
C SER A 49 12.05 8.65 39.92
N SER A 50 11.29 9.14 40.91
CA SER A 50 10.13 10.05 40.88
C SER A 50 9.31 10.33 39.58
N VAL A 51 7.97 10.26 39.73
CA VAL A 51 6.92 11.05 38.99
C VAL A 51 6.57 10.52 37.56
N PRO A 52 5.28 10.47 37.14
CA PRO A 52 4.32 9.43 37.51
C PRO A 52 3.79 8.63 36.29
N ALA A 53 2.80 7.73 36.51
CA ALA A 53 2.35 6.78 35.49
C ALA A 53 1.59 7.39 34.29
N HIS A 54 2.11 7.18 33.08
CA HIS A 54 1.39 7.48 31.82
C HIS A 54 1.48 6.39 30.72
N ALA A 55 2.38 5.39 30.87
CA ALA A 55 2.75 4.45 29.79
C ALA A 55 1.63 3.48 29.33
N LEU A 56 0.60 3.23 30.13
CA LEU A 56 -0.49 2.28 29.80
C LEU A 56 -1.64 2.89 28.98
N SER A 57 -1.61 4.19 28.68
CA SER A 57 -2.71 4.85 27.94
C SER A 57 -2.74 4.45 26.46
N ASN A 58 -1.58 4.46 25.80
CA ASN A 58 -1.49 4.55 24.34
C ASN A 58 -2.04 3.33 23.58
N ALA A 59 -2.07 2.15 24.21
CA ALA A 59 -2.66 0.94 23.62
C ALA A 59 -4.19 1.06 23.44
N ARG A 60 -4.88 1.79 24.33
CA ARG A 60 -6.34 2.02 24.23
C ARG A 60 -6.70 3.10 23.22
N THR A 61 -5.84 4.13 23.07
CA THR A 61 -6.07 5.24 22.13
C THR A 61 -6.15 4.77 20.67
N VAL A 62 -5.30 3.82 20.27
CA VAL A 62 -5.31 3.25 18.91
C VAL A 62 -6.61 2.50 18.62
N GLN A 63 -7.15 1.76 19.60
CA GLN A 63 -8.42 1.04 19.48
C GLN A 63 -9.65 1.95 19.44
N ALA A 64 -9.56 3.15 20.04
CA ALA A 64 -10.62 4.16 19.98
C ALA A 64 -10.64 4.88 18.63
N ALA A 65 -9.48 5.34 18.14
CA ALA A 65 -9.36 6.08 16.88
C ALA A 65 -9.89 5.29 15.68
N ALA A 66 -9.61 3.99 15.61
CA ALA A 66 -10.07 3.12 14.53
C ALA A 66 -11.59 2.86 14.51
N LYS A 67 -12.35 3.26 15.54
CA LYS A 67 -13.80 3.06 15.64
C LYS A 67 -14.65 4.32 15.40
N GLN A 68 -14.05 5.51 15.28
CA GLN A 68 -14.81 6.77 15.18
C GLN A 68 -14.99 7.32 13.75
N THR A 69 -14.32 6.77 12.74
CA THR A 69 -14.38 7.28 11.34
C THR A 69 -15.47 6.67 10.46
N LEU A 70 -16.53 6.10 11.04
CA LEU A 70 -17.71 5.58 10.33
C LEU A 70 -19.01 5.90 11.06
N SER A 71 -19.50 7.14 10.92
CA SER A 71 -20.93 7.46 10.96
C SER A 71 -21.18 8.77 10.22
N GLU A 72 -22.12 8.76 9.28
CA GLU A 72 -22.71 9.97 8.72
C GLU A 72 -23.83 10.49 9.66
N THR A 73 -24.03 11.80 9.72
CA THR A 73 -25.36 12.48 9.71
C THR A 73 -25.18 14.02 9.72
N PRO A 74 -26.16 14.79 9.22
CA PRO A 74 -26.00 16.23 8.96
C PRO A 74 -26.36 17.13 10.15
N THR A 75 -25.90 18.38 10.10
CA THR A 75 -26.34 19.45 11.00
C THR A 75 -27.52 20.21 10.38
N GLU A 76 -28.74 19.96 10.88
CA GLU A 76 -29.88 20.86 10.65
C GLU A 76 -30.04 21.87 11.81
N VAL A 77 -30.73 22.97 11.53
CA VAL A 77 -31.01 24.04 12.48
C VAL A 77 -32.52 24.11 12.70
N GLU A 78 -32.94 23.83 13.94
CA GLU A 78 -34.29 24.01 14.49
C GLU A 78 -34.79 25.48 14.36
N LEU A 79 -36.09 25.85 14.34
CA LEU A 79 -37.42 25.28 14.66
C LEU A 79 -38.47 26.16 13.86
N PRO A 80 -39.84 26.07 13.99
CA PRO A 80 -40.66 25.30 14.93
C PRO A 80 -41.86 24.48 14.37
N THR A 81 -42.11 23.33 15.02
CA THR A 81 -43.40 22.70 15.38
C THR A 81 -44.64 22.76 14.47
N LEU A 82 -45.24 21.58 14.23
CA LEU A 82 -46.59 21.24 14.73
C LEU A 82 -46.80 19.70 14.79
N LYS A 83 -47.83 19.21 15.50
CA LYS A 83 -48.08 17.78 15.79
C LYS A 83 -49.28 17.19 15.01
N PRO A 84 -49.41 15.86 14.87
CA PRO A 84 -50.33 15.20 13.93
C PRO A 84 -51.64 14.69 14.53
N GLU A 85 -52.60 14.32 13.66
CA GLU A 85 -53.75 13.44 13.96
C GLU A 85 -53.87 12.30 12.91
N SER A 86 -54.92 11.47 12.98
CA SER A 86 -54.90 10.05 12.56
C SER A 86 -56.18 9.56 11.84
N ALA A 87 -56.25 8.24 11.60
CA ALA A 87 -57.44 7.45 11.16
C ALA A 87 -57.89 7.61 9.68
N ALA A 88 -58.65 6.66 9.07
CA ALA A 88 -58.95 5.25 9.36
C ALA A 88 -59.50 4.51 8.11
N ALA A 89 -59.93 3.26 8.26
CA ALA A 89 -60.10 2.25 7.21
C ALA A 89 -61.49 2.17 6.48
N SER A 90 -61.42 1.88 5.17
CA SER A 90 -62.19 0.87 4.39
C SER A 90 -63.71 0.95 4.06
N HIS A 91 -64.05 0.55 2.81
CA HIS A 91 -65.05 -0.47 2.37
C HIS A 91 -66.08 -0.15 1.23
N LEU A 92 -66.29 -1.15 0.35
CA LEU A 92 -67.51 -1.55 -0.43
C LEU A 92 -68.01 -0.78 -1.68
N ALA A 93 -67.47 -1.11 -2.88
CA ALA A 93 -68.01 -2.04 -3.93
C ALA A 93 -69.53 -2.08 -4.30
N PRO A 94 -69.99 -2.70 -5.44
CA PRO A 94 -69.30 -3.21 -6.65
C PRO A 94 -69.92 -2.77 -8.04
N PRO A 95 -70.41 -3.65 -8.97
CA PRO A 95 -69.82 -3.97 -10.29
C PRO A 95 -70.77 -3.60 -11.48
N PRO A 96 -70.70 -4.13 -12.74
CA PRO A 96 -69.78 -5.08 -13.43
C PRO A 96 -69.26 -4.51 -14.79
N ALA A 97 -68.96 -5.20 -15.93
CA ALA A 97 -68.97 -6.61 -16.39
C ALA A 97 -68.03 -6.85 -17.62
N HIS A 98 -67.57 -8.10 -17.79
CA HIS A 98 -67.10 -8.78 -19.03
C HIS A 98 -65.90 -8.22 -19.84
N ARG A 99 -65.00 -9.04 -20.42
CA ARG A 99 -64.83 -10.52 -20.43
C ARG A 99 -63.35 -10.92 -20.63
N HIS A 100 -62.88 -11.89 -19.83
CA HIS A 100 -61.67 -12.73 -20.03
C HIS A 100 -62.08 -14.06 -20.73
N PRO A 101 -61.25 -15.13 -20.91
CA PRO A 101 -59.86 -15.42 -20.48
C PRO A 101 -58.93 -15.77 -21.70
N MET A 102 -57.75 -16.42 -21.67
CA MET A 102 -57.02 -17.33 -20.74
C MET A 102 -55.49 -17.08 -20.74
N GLY A 103 -54.78 -17.73 -19.81
CA GLY A 103 -53.35 -18.10 -19.87
C GLY A 103 -53.19 -19.63 -19.69
N PRO A 104 -52.16 -20.18 -19.01
CA PRO A 104 -51.04 -19.56 -18.28
C PRO A 104 -49.69 -19.81 -19.04
N THR A 105 -48.47 -20.11 -18.52
CA THR A 105 -47.91 -20.48 -17.20
C THR A 105 -46.38 -20.19 -17.12
N ARG A 106 -45.72 -20.64 -16.04
CA ARG A 106 -44.28 -20.82 -15.76
C ARG A 106 -44.10 -22.23 -15.11
N PRO A 107 -42.91 -22.81 -14.81
CA PRO A 107 -41.59 -22.16 -14.59
C PRO A 107 -40.32 -22.91 -15.12
N ASP A 108 -39.17 -22.26 -14.89
CA ASP A 108 -37.80 -22.71 -14.54
C ASP A 108 -37.04 -23.92 -15.18
N ALA A 109 -35.71 -23.73 -15.26
CA ALA A 109 -34.59 -24.68 -15.14
C ALA A 109 -33.92 -25.36 -16.39
N LEU A 110 -32.63 -25.01 -16.55
CA LEU A 110 -31.42 -25.85 -16.80
C LEU A 110 -31.04 -26.44 -18.20
N GLU A 111 -29.71 -26.36 -18.42
CA GLU A 111 -28.76 -27.24 -19.16
C GLU A 111 -28.71 -27.40 -20.71
N ASN A 112 -27.54 -26.99 -21.26
CA ASN A 112 -26.53 -27.73 -22.05
C ASN A 112 -26.86 -28.42 -23.42
N GLY A 113 -25.83 -28.50 -24.29
CA GLY A 113 -25.83 -29.19 -25.58
C GLY A 113 -26.18 -28.26 -26.76
N ASP A 114 -25.26 -27.65 -27.53
CA ASP A 114 -23.91 -27.99 -28.03
C ASP A 114 -23.90 -28.82 -29.33
N ASP A 115 -23.09 -28.35 -30.30
CA ASP A 115 -22.82 -28.89 -31.65
C ASP A 115 -24.04 -29.18 -32.59
N THR A 116 -23.92 -29.28 -33.93
CA THR A 116 -22.72 -29.34 -34.80
C THR A 116 -22.89 -28.60 -36.13
N ASN A 117 -21.76 -28.29 -36.77
CA ASN A 117 -21.41 -28.32 -38.21
C ASN A 117 -22.36 -29.10 -39.17
N LEU A 118 -22.41 -28.90 -40.50
CA LEU A 118 -21.66 -28.09 -41.48
C LEU A 118 -22.51 -27.98 -42.79
N ASP A 119 -22.01 -27.30 -43.84
CA ASP A 119 -21.95 -27.78 -45.26
C ASP A 119 -21.74 -26.63 -46.28
N ASP A 120 -21.12 -26.96 -47.43
CA ASP A 120 -20.52 -26.01 -48.40
C ASP A 120 -21.41 -25.70 -49.63
N ILE A 121 -21.26 -24.50 -50.21
CA ILE A 121 -21.59 -24.17 -51.62
C ILE A 121 -20.56 -23.14 -52.14
N ASP A 122 -19.95 -23.43 -53.29
CA ASP A 122 -19.05 -22.56 -54.08
C ASP A 122 -19.73 -22.11 -55.42
N ASP A 123 -18.96 -21.47 -56.32
CA ASP A 123 -19.28 -21.09 -57.73
C ASP A 123 -20.25 -19.87 -57.94
N GLU A 124 -20.06 -18.95 -58.90
CA GLU A 124 -18.89 -18.62 -59.75
C GLU A 124 -18.93 -17.11 -60.24
N ASP A 125 -18.10 -16.76 -61.24
CA ASP A 125 -17.80 -15.46 -61.93
C ASP A 125 -18.95 -14.40 -62.10
N ASP A 126 -18.68 -13.10 -62.34
CA ASP A 126 -18.08 -12.53 -63.59
C ASP A 126 -17.53 -11.08 -63.43
N ALA A 127 -16.85 -10.51 -64.44
CA ALA A 127 -15.94 -9.36 -64.32
C ALA A 127 -16.10 -8.20 -65.34
N ILE A 128 -15.84 -6.94 -64.90
CA ILE A 128 -15.65 -5.77 -65.78
C ILE A 128 -14.44 -4.87 -65.37
N ARG A 129 -13.64 -4.48 -66.38
CA ARG A 129 -12.59 -3.43 -66.46
C ARG A 129 -12.60 -2.91 -67.92
N PRO A 130 -12.06 -1.72 -68.32
CA PRO A 130 -10.80 -1.05 -67.92
C PRO A 130 -10.98 0.48 -67.61
N PHE A 131 -10.00 1.37 -67.40
CA PHE A 131 -8.54 1.50 -67.65
C PHE A 131 -7.83 2.13 -66.42
N GLY A 132 -6.50 2.34 -66.34
CA GLY A 132 -5.37 1.88 -67.18
C GLY A 132 -4.16 2.85 -67.20
N ALA A 133 -2.97 2.35 -66.79
CA ALA A 133 -1.63 2.98 -66.79
C ALA A 133 -1.38 4.20 -65.86
N CYS A 134 -0.20 4.41 -65.26
CA CYS A 134 1.08 3.69 -65.38
C CYS A 134 1.85 3.56 -64.03
N CYS A 135 3.06 2.99 -64.07
CA CYS A 135 3.98 2.71 -62.95
C CYS A 135 3.60 1.55 -61.99
N ARG A 136 4.39 0.46 -62.02
CA ARG A 136 4.33 -0.66 -61.07
C ARG A 136 5.22 -0.40 -59.84
N PRO A 137 4.74 -0.59 -58.60
CA PRO A 137 5.55 -1.07 -57.50
C PRO A 137 5.71 -2.60 -57.58
N SER A 138 6.80 -3.13 -57.01
CA SER A 138 7.07 -4.57 -56.90
C SER A 138 6.13 -5.28 -55.91
N ARG A 139 6.16 -6.63 -55.90
CA ARG A 139 5.38 -7.50 -54.99
C ARG A 139 5.39 -6.95 -53.56
N ARG A 140 4.23 -6.49 -53.06
CA ARG A 140 4.01 -6.38 -51.61
C ARG A 140 3.96 -7.80 -51.05
N GLU A 141 4.93 -8.14 -50.21
CA GLU A 141 4.84 -9.33 -49.36
C GLU A 141 3.58 -9.24 -48.48
N ARG A 142 2.87 -10.35 -48.31
CA ARG A 142 1.82 -10.44 -47.30
C ARG A 142 2.50 -10.39 -45.93
N ARG A 143 2.57 -9.19 -45.32
CA ARG A 143 3.00 -9.04 -43.92
C ARG A 143 2.17 -10.02 -43.06
N PRO A 144 2.79 -10.83 -42.19
CA PRO A 144 2.05 -11.74 -41.33
C PRO A 144 1.01 -11.00 -40.50
N THR A 145 -0.17 -11.59 -40.31
CA THR A 145 -1.14 -11.19 -39.29
C THR A 145 -0.54 -11.46 -37.91
N ARG A 146 0.26 -10.51 -37.44
CA ARG A 146 0.93 -10.52 -36.14
C ARG A 146 -0.13 -10.72 -35.07
N LYS A 147 -0.17 -11.92 -34.46
CA LYS A 147 -1.06 -12.21 -33.31
C LYS A 147 -0.86 -11.08 -32.29
N LEU A 148 -1.95 -10.36 -31.98
CA LEU A 148 -1.94 -9.28 -31.00
C LEU A 148 -1.65 -9.88 -29.63
N VAL A 149 -0.39 -9.82 -29.21
CA VAL A 149 0.02 -10.13 -27.84
C VAL A 149 -0.65 -9.08 -26.95
N GLY A 150 -1.63 -9.52 -26.17
CA GLY A 150 -2.35 -8.65 -25.26
C GLY A 150 -1.41 -7.98 -24.25
N ILE A 151 -1.83 -6.81 -23.78
CA ILE A 151 -1.28 -6.25 -22.56
C ILE A 151 -1.62 -7.16 -21.36
N ASP A 152 -0.70 -7.23 -20.41
CA ASP A 152 -0.81 -7.94 -19.14
C ASP A 152 -2.20 -7.69 -18.49
N PRO A 153 -2.97 -8.73 -18.10
CA PRO A 153 -4.33 -8.56 -17.60
C PRO A 153 -4.45 -7.70 -16.33
N GLU A 154 -3.44 -7.69 -15.46
CA GLU A 154 -3.43 -6.86 -14.25
C GLU A 154 -3.08 -5.40 -14.61
N VAL A 155 -2.07 -5.19 -15.45
CA VAL A 155 -1.75 -3.84 -15.96
C VAL A 155 -2.95 -3.26 -16.71
N LYS A 156 -3.64 -4.06 -17.51
CA LYS A 156 -4.89 -3.67 -18.17
C LYS A 156 -5.97 -3.30 -17.15
N ARG A 157 -6.21 -4.10 -16.11
CA ARG A 157 -7.23 -3.85 -15.07
C ARG A 157 -7.02 -2.50 -14.39
N GLU A 158 -5.80 -2.24 -13.90
CA GLU A 158 -5.51 -1.01 -13.16
C GLU A 158 -5.51 0.24 -14.08
N LEU A 159 -5.02 0.14 -15.32
CA LEU A 159 -5.09 1.25 -16.28
C LEU A 159 -6.52 1.51 -16.77
N SER A 160 -7.37 0.48 -16.87
CA SER A 160 -8.80 0.63 -17.20
C SER A 160 -9.57 1.35 -16.09
N ALA A 161 -9.11 1.27 -14.83
CA ALA A 161 -9.75 1.93 -13.71
C ALA A 161 -9.59 3.47 -13.72
N LEU A 162 -8.61 4.01 -14.46
CA LEU A 162 -8.48 5.47 -14.68
C LEU A 162 -9.57 6.02 -15.62
N ASP A 163 -10.11 5.15 -16.47
CA ASP A 163 -11.12 5.46 -17.48
C ASP A 163 -12.57 5.23 -16.98
N SER A 164 -12.77 4.99 -15.67
CA SER A 164 -14.07 4.71 -15.03
C SER A 164 -15.18 5.66 -15.45
N ASP A 165 -14.94 6.96 -15.26
CA ASP A 165 -15.93 8.02 -15.42
C ASP A 165 -16.26 8.23 -16.90
N LEU A 166 -15.26 8.05 -17.77
CA LEU A 166 -15.43 8.06 -19.22
C LEU A 166 -16.23 6.84 -19.69
N ALA A 167 -15.97 5.66 -19.13
CA ALA A 167 -16.73 4.45 -19.41
C ALA A 167 -18.18 4.53 -18.88
N GLU A 168 -18.46 5.33 -17.86
CA GLU A 168 -19.81 5.67 -17.40
C GLU A 168 -20.50 6.66 -18.35
N VAL A 169 -19.83 7.76 -18.71
CA VAL A 169 -20.33 8.81 -19.63
C VAL A 169 -20.59 8.26 -21.04
N LEU A 170 -19.71 7.41 -21.58
CA LEU A 170 -19.95 6.67 -22.83
C LEU A 170 -21.08 5.65 -22.67
N GLY A 171 -21.16 4.97 -21.52
CA GLY A 171 -22.22 4.01 -21.21
C GLY A 171 -23.62 4.62 -21.09
N ARG A 172 -23.71 5.91 -20.71
CA ARG A 172 -24.95 6.73 -20.77
C ARG A 172 -25.23 7.29 -22.17
N GLY A 173 -24.24 7.32 -23.05
CA GLY A 173 -24.34 8.04 -24.33
C GLY A 173 -24.27 9.57 -24.17
N ASP A 174 -23.80 10.09 -23.03
CA ASP A 174 -23.58 11.53 -22.84
C ASP A 174 -22.55 12.05 -23.86
N ILE A 175 -21.51 11.26 -24.14
CA ILE A 175 -20.63 11.40 -25.30
C ILE A 175 -20.96 10.30 -26.32
N ALA A 176 -21.03 10.66 -27.61
CA ALA A 176 -21.27 9.72 -28.70
C ALA A 176 -20.03 9.58 -29.60
N LEU A 177 -19.41 8.39 -29.62
CA LEU A 177 -18.30 8.11 -30.53
C LEU A 177 -18.83 7.89 -31.95
N VAL A 178 -18.26 8.60 -32.92
CA VAL A 178 -18.62 8.54 -34.33
C VAL A 178 -17.94 7.32 -34.97
N SER A 179 -18.66 6.55 -35.76
CA SER A 179 -18.15 5.35 -36.43
C SER A 179 -17.18 5.72 -37.54
N ALA A 180 -15.96 5.16 -37.51
CA ALA A 180 -15.00 5.32 -38.60
C ALA A 180 -15.50 4.66 -39.90
N LYS A 181 -16.31 3.58 -39.79
CA LYS A 181 -16.97 2.95 -40.93
C LYS A 181 -18.00 3.89 -41.57
N TRP A 182 -18.79 4.60 -40.77
CA TRP A 182 -19.75 5.60 -41.26
C TRP A 182 -19.04 6.76 -41.97
N LEU A 183 -18.00 7.34 -41.37
CA LEU A 183 -17.31 8.48 -41.99
C LEU A 183 -16.66 8.09 -43.32
N LYS A 184 -16.07 6.88 -43.40
CA LYS A 184 -15.52 6.34 -44.65
C LYS A 184 -16.58 6.17 -45.74
N ALA A 185 -17.77 5.67 -45.39
CA ALA A 185 -18.89 5.57 -46.33
C ALA A 185 -19.42 6.94 -46.77
N GLN A 186 -19.62 7.87 -45.83
CA GLN A 186 -20.14 9.21 -46.13
C GLN A 186 -19.22 10.00 -47.06
N LEU A 187 -17.89 9.93 -46.86
CA LEU A 187 -16.94 10.63 -47.74
C LEU A 187 -16.71 9.92 -49.08
N ALA A 188 -16.86 8.60 -49.15
CA ALA A 188 -16.88 7.88 -50.43
C ALA A 188 -18.13 8.23 -51.26
N ARG A 189 -19.27 8.46 -50.60
CA ARG A 189 -20.54 8.87 -51.22
C ARG A 189 -20.61 10.36 -51.55
N GLN A 190 -20.01 11.22 -50.72
CA GLN A 190 -19.99 12.68 -50.87
C GLN A 190 -18.63 13.27 -50.45
N PRO A 191 -17.65 13.38 -51.38
CA PRO A 191 -16.30 13.90 -51.07
C PRO A 191 -16.28 15.39 -50.65
N ASP A 192 -17.31 16.15 -51.01
CA ASP A 192 -17.57 17.54 -50.64
C ASP A 192 -18.30 17.69 -49.27
N TYR A 193 -18.54 16.59 -48.55
CA TYR A 193 -19.24 16.64 -47.28
C TYR A 193 -18.54 17.53 -46.25
N ARG A 194 -19.32 18.10 -45.33
CA ARG A 194 -18.87 18.93 -44.21
C ARG A 194 -19.42 18.33 -42.92
N ILE A 195 -18.60 18.25 -41.89
CA ILE A 195 -19.04 17.72 -40.60
C ILE A 195 -20.16 18.61 -40.04
N VAL A 196 -21.21 18.00 -39.50
CA VAL A 196 -22.38 18.66 -38.89
C VAL A 196 -22.44 18.37 -37.40
N ARG A 197 -23.32 19.08 -36.67
CA ARG A 197 -23.52 18.87 -35.23
C ARG A 197 -23.98 17.44 -34.97
N ARG A 198 -23.65 16.89 -33.79
CA ARG A 198 -24.08 15.56 -33.33
C ARG A 198 -25.53 15.20 -33.69
N GLN A 199 -26.48 16.10 -33.41
CA GLN A 199 -27.90 15.88 -33.63
C GLN A 199 -28.38 16.01 -35.08
N ASP A 200 -27.54 16.51 -36.00
CA ASP A 200 -27.88 16.69 -37.42
C ASP A 200 -27.34 15.52 -38.30
N LEU A 201 -26.54 14.61 -37.72
CA LEU A 201 -25.91 13.49 -38.41
C LEU A 201 -26.95 12.43 -38.84
N LYS A 202 -26.83 11.95 -40.09
CA LYS A 202 -27.76 10.98 -40.68
C LYS A 202 -27.08 9.64 -40.99
N PRO A 203 -27.79 8.50 -40.88
CA PRO A 203 -27.30 7.22 -41.36
C PRO A 203 -26.99 7.24 -42.87
N VAL A 204 -26.01 6.44 -43.27
CA VAL A 204 -25.55 6.32 -44.66
C VAL A 204 -25.48 4.84 -44.99
N ASP A 205 -26.21 4.42 -46.03
CA ASP A 205 -26.21 3.04 -46.55
C ASP A 205 -26.46 1.99 -45.43
N GLY A 206 -27.41 2.31 -44.53
CA GLY A 206 -27.77 1.52 -43.35
C GLY A 206 -26.84 1.69 -42.13
N ILE A 207 -25.65 2.26 -42.30
CA ILE A 207 -24.65 2.48 -41.25
C ILE A 207 -25.06 3.70 -40.40
N LYS A 208 -25.16 3.53 -39.08
CA LYS A 208 -25.44 4.63 -38.13
C LYS A 208 -24.20 5.50 -37.91
N PRO A 209 -24.35 6.83 -37.70
CA PRO A 209 -23.23 7.74 -37.50
C PRO A 209 -22.46 7.47 -36.20
N HIS A 210 -23.13 7.06 -35.13
CA HIS A 210 -22.52 6.78 -33.83
C HIS A 210 -22.59 5.30 -33.46
N LEU A 211 -21.63 4.85 -32.66
CA LEU A 211 -21.74 3.59 -31.92
C LEU A 211 -22.86 3.66 -30.86
N THR A 212 -23.43 2.52 -30.48
CA THR A 212 -24.30 2.48 -29.29
C THR A 212 -23.49 2.71 -28.01
N PRO A 213 -24.11 3.19 -26.91
CA PRO A 213 -23.42 3.38 -25.62
C PRO A 213 -22.69 2.12 -25.10
N LYS A 214 -23.26 0.93 -25.35
CA LYS A 214 -22.66 -0.36 -24.98
C LYS A 214 -21.41 -0.67 -25.80
N GLU A 215 -21.43 -0.41 -27.10
CA GLU A 215 -20.27 -0.62 -27.98
C GLU A 215 -19.17 0.41 -27.70
N ALA A 216 -19.52 1.68 -27.50
CA ALA A 216 -18.57 2.73 -27.16
C ALA A 216 -17.85 2.44 -25.83
N LYS A 217 -18.58 2.00 -24.80
CA LYS A 217 -18.00 1.55 -23.53
C LYS A 217 -17.11 0.32 -23.69
N ARG A 218 -17.52 -0.66 -24.50
CA ARG A 218 -16.73 -1.88 -24.77
C ARG A 218 -15.41 -1.54 -25.47
N LEU A 219 -15.46 -0.75 -26.54
CA LEU A 219 -14.30 -0.37 -27.37
C LEU A 219 -13.21 0.34 -26.57
N LEU A 220 -13.58 1.15 -25.57
CA LEU A 220 -12.65 1.77 -24.63
C LEU A 220 -11.95 0.70 -23.75
N LEU A 221 -12.75 -0.15 -23.09
CA LEU A 221 -12.28 -1.17 -22.13
C LEU A 221 -11.63 -2.40 -22.80
N GLU A 222 -11.72 -2.52 -24.12
CA GLU A 222 -10.90 -3.44 -24.92
C GLU A 222 -9.40 -3.12 -24.78
N GLY A 223 -9.02 -1.88 -24.44
CA GLY A 223 -7.66 -1.53 -23.99
C GLY A 223 -6.60 -1.58 -25.10
N ARG A 224 -7.00 -1.32 -26.35
CA ARG A 224 -6.20 -1.47 -27.57
C ARG A 224 -6.00 -0.17 -28.38
N ARG A 225 -6.28 0.99 -27.79
CA ARG A 225 -6.21 2.35 -28.37
C ARG A 225 -7.06 2.59 -29.63
N ALA A 226 -8.14 1.81 -29.81
CA ALA A 226 -9.01 1.83 -31.01
C ALA A 226 -10.02 2.98 -31.08
N VAL A 227 -10.09 3.84 -30.05
CA VAL A 227 -10.86 5.09 -30.08
C VAL A 227 -9.93 6.24 -30.47
N GLY A 228 -10.20 6.93 -31.58
CA GLY A 228 -9.44 8.10 -32.00
C GLY A 228 -9.97 9.38 -31.33
N ALA A 229 -9.17 10.07 -30.51
CA ALA A 229 -9.52 11.39 -29.97
C ALA A 229 -8.91 12.49 -30.85
N PHE A 230 -9.74 13.24 -31.59
CA PHE A 230 -9.29 14.25 -32.55
C PHE A 230 -9.18 15.63 -31.90
N SER A 231 -7.95 16.12 -31.75
CA SER A 231 -7.64 17.41 -31.15
C SER A 231 -7.27 18.45 -32.21
N LEU A 232 -7.97 19.58 -32.20
CA LEU A 232 -7.86 20.64 -33.21
C LEU A 232 -8.31 22.01 -32.69
N GLY A 233 -7.59 23.07 -33.07
CA GLY A 233 -7.99 24.44 -32.71
C GLY A 233 -9.17 24.93 -33.54
N TRP A 234 -10.32 25.21 -32.92
CA TRP A 234 -11.53 25.71 -33.60
C TRP A 234 -11.31 27.11 -34.21
N PRO A 235 -11.50 27.33 -35.53
CA PRO A 235 -11.28 28.63 -36.17
C PRO A 235 -12.50 29.55 -36.06
N THR A 236 -13.70 29.02 -35.84
CA THR A 236 -14.94 29.78 -35.62
C THR A 236 -15.69 29.18 -34.43
N GLN A 237 -16.62 29.92 -33.84
CA GLN A 237 -17.50 29.41 -32.77
C GLN A 237 -18.55 28.40 -33.27
N GLY A 238 -18.87 28.43 -34.58
CA GLY A 238 -19.94 27.62 -35.17
C GLY A 238 -19.48 26.22 -35.58
N ASN A 239 -18.79 26.12 -36.71
CA ASN A 239 -18.27 24.85 -37.24
C ASN A 239 -16.73 24.82 -37.09
N PRO A 240 -16.13 23.74 -36.56
CA PRO A 240 -14.67 23.60 -36.45
C PRO A 240 -13.96 23.36 -37.81
N ASP A 241 -14.69 23.02 -38.87
CA ASP A 241 -14.17 22.75 -40.21
C ASP A 241 -15.10 23.31 -41.32
N PRO A 242 -15.24 24.65 -41.43
CA PRO A 242 -16.15 25.27 -42.40
C PRO A 242 -15.71 25.00 -43.86
N THR A 243 -14.42 24.80 -44.09
CA THR A 243 -13.86 24.52 -45.43
C THR A 243 -13.88 23.05 -45.81
N GLY A 244 -14.11 22.13 -44.86
CA GLY A 244 -14.02 20.68 -45.07
C GLY A 244 -12.60 20.15 -45.27
N HIS A 245 -11.59 20.94 -44.91
CA HIS A 245 -10.20 20.57 -45.07
C HIS A 245 -9.75 19.57 -44.01
N ARG A 246 -10.33 19.66 -42.80
CA ARG A 246 -9.91 18.90 -41.62
C ARG A 246 -10.54 17.52 -41.60
N ILE A 247 -11.80 17.40 -42.02
CA ILE A 247 -12.48 16.11 -42.22
C ILE A 247 -11.78 15.27 -43.30
N GLN A 248 -11.21 15.91 -44.34
CA GLN A 248 -10.39 15.24 -45.36
C GLN A 248 -9.05 14.73 -44.80
N ALA A 249 -8.27 15.59 -44.13
CA ALA A 249 -7.03 15.16 -43.47
C ALA A 249 -7.26 14.04 -42.42
N PHE A 250 -8.37 14.13 -41.68
CA PHE A 250 -8.77 13.11 -40.70
C PHE A 250 -9.22 11.79 -41.36
N TRP A 251 -9.90 11.85 -42.50
CA TRP A 251 -10.29 10.66 -43.28
C TRP A 251 -9.07 9.91 -43.81
N HIS A 252 -8.05 10.61 -44.33
CA HIS A 252 -6.78 9.98 -44.71
C HIS A 252 -6.09 9.31 -43.51
N ALA A 253 -6.06 9.96 -42.35
CA ALA A 253 -5.54 9.35 -41.12
C ALA A 253 -6.28 8.04 -40.73
N LEU A 254 -7.62 8.00 -40.87
CA LEU A 254 -8.40 6.78 -40.63
C LEU A 254 -8.20 5.69 -41.70
N LEU A 255 -7.73 6.03 -42.91
CA LEU A 255 -7.34 5.04 -43.92
C LEU A 255 -5.97 4.43 -43.61
N GLU A 256 -5.02 5.22 -43.10
CA GLU A 256 -3.71 4.74 -42.61
C GLU A 256 -3.81 3.96 -41.29
N ARG A 257 -4.79 4.27 -40.43
CA ARG A 257 -5.04 3.64 -39.14
C ARG A 257 -6.37 2.87 -39.11
N PRO A 258 -6.47 1.68 -39.76
CA PRO A 258 -7.67 0.85 -39.75
C PRO A 258 -7.98 0.23 -38.38
N ASP A 259 -7.06 0.30 -37.42
CA ASP A 259 -7.23 -0.07 -36.02
C ASP A 259 -8.10 0.92 -35.23
N ILE A 260 -8.38 2.11 -35.78
CA ILE A 260 -9.30 3.09 -35.20
C ILE A 260 -10.70 2.86 -35.76
N GLU A 261 -11.59 2.31 -34.93
CA GLU A 261 -12.94 1.89 -35.31
C GLU A 261 -14.01 2.96 -35.06
N ALA A 262 -13.78 3.82 -34.08
CA ALA A 262 -14.61 4.98 -33.81
C ALA A 262 -13.78 6.13 -33.25
N PHE A 263 -14.33 7.34 -33.29
CA PHE A 263 -13.61 8.55 -32.88
C PHE A 263 -14.47 9.52 -32.08
N PHE A 264 -13.80 10.33 -31.26
CA PHE A 264 -14.31 11.52 -30.63
C PHE A 264 -13.85 12.75 -31.40
N TRP A 265 -14.78 13.62 -31.74
CA TRP A 265 -14.56 14.98 -32.23
C TRP A 265 -15.71 15.82 -31.66
N ASP A 266 -15.42 16.85 -30.87
CA ASP A 266 -16.38 17.67 -30.13
C ASP A 266 -17.72 17.93 -30.84
N TYR A 267 -17.66 18.37 -32.09
CA TYR A 267 -18.81 18.88 -32.83
C TYR A 267 -19.81 17.77 -33.26
N PRO A 268 -19.36 16.63 -33.81
CA PRO A 268 -20.22 15.46 -34.02
C PRO A 268 -20.41 14.56 -32.78
N SER A 269 -19.60 14.67 -31.71
CA SER A 269 -19.66 13.78 -30.52
C SER A 269 -20.38 14.35 -29.29
N LEU A 270 -20.41 15.68 -29.12
CA LEU A 270 -21.13 16.38 -28.05
C LEU A 270 -22.36 17.11 -28.62
N TYR A 271 -23.36 17.43 -27.79
CA TYR A 271 -24.47 18.27 -28.23
C TYR A 271 -24.02 19.72 -28.44
N GLN A 272 -24.39 20.32 -29.56
CA GLN A 272 -23.92 21.65 -29.96
C GLN A 272 -25.07 22.65 -30.13
N ASN A 273 -24.89 23.88 -29.67
CA ASN A 273 -25.86 24.96 -29.87
C ASN A 273 -25.86 25.48 -31.33
N SER A 274 -26.96 26.08 -31.77
CA SER A 274 -27.01 26.93 -32.97
C SER A 274 -28.13 27.96 -32.87
N ASP A 275 -28.06 29.02 -33.68
CA ASP A 275 -29.00 30.14 -33.69
C ASP A 275 -30.47 29.79 -34.00
N HIS A 276 -30.72 28.61 -34.55
CA HIS A 276 -32.04 28.10 -34.91
C HIS A 276 -32.42 26.82 -34.16
N SER A 277 -31.49 26.27 -33.37
CA SER A 277 -31.62 24.98 -32.68
C SER A 277 -30.64 24.98 -31.49
N PRO A 278 -30.98 25.63 -30.37
CA PRO A 278 -30.23 25.50 -29.12
C PRO A 278 -30.41 24.10 -28.52
N ARG A 279 -29.57 23.75 -27.55
CA ARG A 279 -29.68 22.52 -26.77
C ARG A 279 -30.94 22.52 -25.92
N THR A 280 -31.57 21.35 -25.77
CA THR A 280 -32.58 21.13 -24.71
C THR A 280 -31.90 21.04 -23.35
N ASN A 281 -32.66 21.22 -22.26
CA ASN A 281 -32.14 21.09 -20.89
C ASN A 281 -31.47 19.72 -20.62
N GLU A 282 -31.90 18.67 -21.31
CA GLU A 282 -31.29 17.33 -21.22
C GLU A 282 -29.97 17.25 -21.99
N GLN A 283 -29.92 17.84 -23.19
CA GLN A 283 -28.71 17.93 -24.01
C GLN A 283 -27.64 18.83 -23.36
N GLU A 284 -28.05 19.89 -22.66
CA GLU A 284 -27.16 20.74 -21.87
C GLU A 284 -26.55 19.95 -20.70
N ARG A 285 -27.37 19.24 -19.91
CA ARG A 285 -26.88 18.36 -18.83
C ARG A 285 -25.96 17.24 -19.34
N ALA A 286 -26.24 16.67 -20.51
CA ALA A 286 -25.38 15.68 -21.16
C ALA A 286 -24.05 16.29 -21.63
N PHE A 287 -24.10 17.50 -22.22
CA PHE A 287 -22.92 18.27 -22.62
C PHE A 287 -22.02 18.60 -21.41
N GLU A 288 -22.59 19.10 -20.31
CA GLU A 288 -21.84 19.37 -19.07
C GLU A 288 -21.16 18.11 -18.51
N ARG A 289 -21.85 16.95 -18.48
CA ARG A 289 -21.26 15.69 -18.02
C ARG A 289 -20.13 15.22 -18.95
N GLY A 290 -20.32 15.32 -20.26
CA GLY A 290 -19.28 14.99 -21.23
C GLY A 290 -18.04 15.87 -21.11
N LEU A 291 -18.23 17.19 -20.99
CA LEU A 291 -17.14 18.16 -20.88
C LEU A 291 -16.29 17.97 -19.60
N ARG A 292 -16.90 17.50 -18.49
CA ARG A 292 -16.20 17.20 -17.24
C ARG A 292 -15.23 16.01 -17.31
N VAL A 293 -15.34 15.13 -18.31
CA VAL A 293 -14.47 13.94 -18.47
C VAL A 293 -13.63 13.96 -19.76
N ILE A 294 -13.63 15.07 -20.49
CA ILE A 294 -12.88 15.22 -21.75
C ILE A 294 -11.37 15.00 -21.56
N ASN A 295 -10.85 15.30 -20.36
CA ASN A 295 -9.48 15.03 -19.93
C ASN A 295 -9.12 13.54 -20.01
N SER A 296 -10.01 12.62 -19.62
CA SER A 296 -9.78 11.17 -19.72
C SER A 296 -9.86 10.67 -21.16
N LEU A 297 -10.63 11.35 -22.02
CA LEU A 297 -10.76 11.00 -23.44
C LEU A 297 -9.42 11.15 -24.18
N TYR A 298 -8.73 12.27 -23.94
CA TYR A 298 -7.38 12.49 -24.43
C TYR A 298 -6.34 11.71 -23.60
N GLY A 299 -6.49 11.63 -22.28
CA GLY A 299 -5.52 11.07 -21.34
C GLY A 299 -5.47 9.54 -21.19
N SER A 300 -6.49 8.79 -21.61
CA SER A 300 -6.56 7.33 -21.46
C SER A 300 -5.29 6.62 -21.97
N ALA A 301 -4.61 5.84 -21.11
CA ALA A 301 -3.35 5.19 -21.51
C ALA A 301 -3.53 4.10 -22.56
N ILE A 302 -4.68 3.41 -22.53
CA ILE A 302 -4.93 2.17 -23.28
C ILE A 302 -6.22 2.19 -24.12
N GLY A 303 -7.18 3.08 -23.83
CA GLY A 303 -8.44 3.17 -24.56
C GLY A 303 -8.34 4.00 -25.85
N THR A 304 -7.56 5.09 -25.86
CA THR A 304 -7.58 6.08 -26.96
C THR A 304 -6.23 6.34 -27.63
N THR A 305 -6.24 6.46 -28.96
CA THR A 305 -5.17 7.10 -29.78
C THR A 305 -5.54 8.57 -29.97
N VAL A 306 -4.61 9.50 -29.77
CA VAL A 306 -4.83 10.94 -29.98
C VAL A 306 -4.29 11.36 -31.34
N LEU A 307 -5.12 12.09 -32.08
CA LEU A 307 -4.87 12.56 -33.43
C LEU A 307 -4.85 14.09 -33.38
N GLN A 308 -3.66 14.70 -33.42
CA GLN A 308 -3.51 16.16 -33.34
C GLN A 308 -3.44 16.79 -34.73
N LEU A 309 -4.26 17.79 -35.02
CA LEU A 309 -4.11 18.64 -36.22
C LEU A 309 -3.72 20.07 -35.79
N LYS A 310 -2.41 20.34 -35.85
CA LYS A 310 -1.81 21.63 -35.47
C LYS A 310 -1.80 22.65 -36.62
N GLU A 311 -2.01 22.16 -37.85
CA GLU A 311 -2.14 22.97 -39.04
C GLU A 311 -3.40 23.85 -38.98
N LEU A 312 -3.23 25.13 -39.32
CA LEU A 312 -4.32 26.08 -39.45
C LEU A 312 -4.80 26.11 -40.90
N PRO A 313 -6.11 25.88 -41.15
CA PRO A 313 -6.65 26.08 -42.49
C PRO A 313 -6.55 27.56 -42.87
N PRO A 314 -6.26 27.90 -44.15
CA PRO A 314 -6.19 29.29 -44.58
C PRO A 314 -7.52 30.00 -44.35
N ARG A 315 -7.46 31.24 -43.83
CA ARG A 315 -8.65 32.04 -43.54
C ARG A 315 -9.47 32.30 -44.82
N PRO A 316 -10.75 31.89 -44.87
CA PRO A 316 -11.59 32.16 -46.02
C PRO A 316 -11.87 33.67 -46.19
N ARG A 317 -12.00 34.13 -47.44
CA ARG A 317 -12.20 35.56 -47.78
C ARG A 317 -13.42 36.19 -47.09
N GLU A 318 -14.46 35.40 -46.82
CA GLU A 318 -15.66 35.86 -46.12
C GLU A 318 -15.43 36.29 -44.65
N TYR A 319 -14.24 36.02 -44.08
CA TYR A 319 -13.84 36.47 -42.74
C TYR A 319 -12.82 37.62 -42.77
N ASP A 320 -12.45 38.15 -43.94
CA ASP A 320 -11.56 39.32 -44.03
C ASP A 320 -12.20 40.55 -43.39
N GLY A 321 -11.42 41.32 -42.63
CA GLY A 321 -11.90 42.49 -41.90
C GLY A 321 -12.88 42.22 -40.75
N LYS A 322 -13.30 40.97 -40.49
CA LYS A 322 -14.35 40.69 -39.50
C LYS A 322 -13.82 40.54 -38.07
N LEU A 323 -14.24 41.47 -37.22
CA LEU A 323 -14.06 41.49 -35.77
C LEU A 323 -15.33 41.02 -35.06
N CYS A 324 -15.15 40.39 -33.90
CA CYS A 324 -16.21 39.85 -33.04
C CYS A 324 -16.08 40.44 -31.62
N LEU A 325 -17.15 41.05 -31.11
CA LEU A 325 -17.20 41.64 -29.76
C LEU A 325 -18.08 40.80 -28.84
N PHE A 326 -17.46 40.12 -27.88
CA PHE A 326 -18.12 39.22 -26.93
C PHE A 326 -18.60 39.97 -25.69
N LYS A 327 -19.82 39.64 -25.22
CA LYS A 327 -20.43 40.27 -24.04
C LYS A 327 -20.41 41.81 -24.14
N VAL A 328 -21.02 42.33 -25.21
CA VAL A 328 -21.25 43.77 -25.42
C VAL A 328 -21.91 44.37 -24.16
N ALA A 329 -21.43 45.52 -23.71
CA ALA A 329 -21.86 46.12 -22.45
C ALA A 329 -23.33 46.61 -22.52
N PRO A 330 -24.08 46.61 -21.40
CA PRO A 330 -25.47 47.08 -21.38
C PRO A 330 -25.57 48.54 -21.86
N GLY A 331 -26.48 48.80 -22.80
CA GLY A 331 -26.70 50.14 -23.38
C GLY A 331 -25.75 50.53 -24.52
N VAL A 332 -24.77 49.69 -24.89
CA VAL A 332 -23.88 49.94 -26.04
C VAL A 332 -24.57 49.51 -27.35
N ASP A 333 -24.69 50.47 -28.28
CA ASP A 333 -25.33 50.28 -29.59
C ASP A 333 -24.31 50.26 -30.75
N GLU A 334 -24.79 50.20 -31.99
CA GLU A 334 -23.90 50.21 -33.16
C GLU A 334 -23.19 51.54 -33.39
N ALA A 335 -23.71 52.67 -32.89
CA ALA A 335 -23.07 53.96 -33.03
C ALA A 335 -21.89 54.07 -32.05
N ALA A 336 -22.08 53.65 -30.79
CA ALA A 336 -21.03 53.55 -29.79
C ALA A 336 -19.91 52.58 -30.21
N ILE A 337 -20.27 51.40 -30.74
CA ILE A 337 -19.29 50.43 -31.27
C ILE A 337 -18.49 51.02 -32.44
N LYS A 338 -19.15 51.69 -33.40
CA LYS A 338 -18.46 52.37 -34.51
C LYS A 338 -17.52 53.47 -33.99
N ALA A 339 -17.99 54.35 -33.12
CA ALA A 339 -17.20 55.46 -32.57
C ALA A 339 -15.92 54.98 -31.85
N ALA A 340 -16.02 53.89 -31.08
CA ALA A 340 -14.89 53.28 -30.38
C ALA A 340 -13.92 52.50 -31.30
N LEU A 341 -14.32 52.15 -32.53
CA LEU A 341 -13.55 51.31 -33.45
C LEU A 341 -13.01 52.02 -34.71
N VAL A 342 -13.60 53.15 -35.10
CA VAL A 342 -13.10 54.01 -36.20
C VAL A 342 -11.59 54.34 -36.10
N PRO A 343 -11.00 54.57 -34.90
CA PRO A 343 -9.55 54.82 -34.78
C PRO A 343 -8.63 53.71 -35.31
N TYR A 344 -9.14 52.49 -35.56
CA TYR A 344 -8.34 51.37 -36.09
C TYR A 344 -8.50 51.17 -37.61
N GLY A 345 -9.44 51.87 -38.26
CA GLY A 345 -9.65 51.83 -39.71
C GLY A 345 -11.12 51.90 -40.14
N ASP A 346 -11.35 52.00 -41.45
CA ASP A 346 -12.69 52.16 -42.03
C ASP A 346 -13.60 50.95 -41.76
N ILE A 347 -14.83 51.24 -41.28
CA ILE A 347 -15.85 50.23 -40.97
C ILE A 347 -16.86 50.16 -42.12
N VAL A 348 -16.89 49.03 -42.81
CA VAL A 348 -17.86 48.70 -43.88
C VAL A 348 -19.22 48.36 -43.29
N SER A 349 -19.27 47.63 -42.17
CA SER A 349 -20.52 47.35 -41.46
C SER A 349 -20.33 47.07 -39.97
N CYS A 350 -21.40 47.27 -39.21
CA CYS A 350 -21.59 46.74 -37.87
C CYS A 350 -22.92 45.98 -37.87
N THR A 351 -23.08 45.00 -37.00
CA THR A 351 -24.36 44.32 -36.78
C THR A 351 -24.45 43.87 -35.33
N LEU A 352 -25.43 44.42 -34.60
CA LEU A 352 -25.69 44.02 -33.22
C LEU A 352 -26.51 42.71 -33.16
N GLY A 353 -26.07 41.77 -32.31
CA GLY A 353 -26.73 40.49 -32.12
C GLY A 353 -27.96 40.58 -31.21
N LYS A 354 -29.13 40.09 -31.68
CA LYS A 354 -30.44 40.40 -31.08
C LYS A 354 -30.68 39.97 -29.63
N THR A 355 -30.04 38.90 -29.14
CA THR A 355 -30.06 38.47 -27.73
C THR A 355 -28.81 37.65 -27.41
N ALA A 356 -28.05 38.01 -26.37
CA ALA A 356 -26.83 37.33 -25.88
C ALA A 356 -25.71 37.03 -26.91
N ARG A 357 -25.88 37.45 -28.16
CA ARG A 357 -24.95 37.27 -29.27
C ARG A 357 -23.82 38.32 -29.24
N PRO A 358 -22.65 38.02 -29.83
CA PRO A 358 -21.65 39.04 -30.07
C PRO A 358 -22.12 40.07 -31.11
N ALA A 359 -21.55 41.28 -31.09
CA ALA A 359 -21.63 42.19 -32.23
C ALA A 359 -20.53 41.85 -33.24
N ILE A 360 -20.84 41.94 -34.52
CA ILE A 360 -19.89 41.71 -35.61
C ILE A 360 -19.60 43.04 -36.30
N VAL A 361 -18.33 43.35 -36.50
CA VAL A 361 -17.86 44.56 -37.19
C VAL A 361 -16.97 44.15 -38.34
N CYS A 362 -17.23 44.70 -39.53
CA CYS A 362 -16.49 44.40 -40.75
C CYS A 362 -15.69 45.65 -41.14
N PHE A 363 -14.37 45.60 -41.01
CA PHE A 363 -13.47 46.62 -41.52
C PHE A 363 -13.20 46.46 -43.01
N ALA A 364 -12.74 47.53 -43.67
CA ALA A 364 -12.30 47.49 -45.07
C ALA A 364 -11.00 46.68 -45.29
N THR A 365 -10.24 46.40 -44.23
CA THR A 365 -9.05 45.53 -44.28
C THR A 365 -8.96 44.63 -43.04
N HIS A 366 -8.39 43.43 -43.19
CA HIS A 366 -8.06 42.56 -42.05
C HIS A 366 -7.05 43.18 -41.07
N ALA A 367 -6.12 44.03 -41.56
CA ALA A 367 -5.13 44.70 -40.72
C ALA A 367 -5.78 45.63 -39.67
N ALA A 368 -6.86 46.32 -40.03
CA ALA A 368 -7.64 47.14 -39.10
C ALA A 368 -8.34 46.29 -38.01
N ALA A 369 -8.89 45.13 -38.38
CA ALA A 369 -9.45 44.19 -37.42
C ALA A 369 -8.39 43.63 -36.45
N GLN A 370 -7.18 43.31 -36.95
CA GLN A 370 -6.04 42.90 -36.13
C GLN A 370 -5.50 44.04 -35.24
N ALA A 371 -5.59 45.31 -35.66
CA ALA A 371 -5.26 46.46 -34.83
C ALA A 371 -6.27 46.65 -33.69
N ALA A 372 -7.57 46.62 -34.00
CA ALA A 372 -8.63 46.68 -33.00
C ALA A 372 -8.56 45.52 -31.98
N LYS A 373 -8.24 44.29 -32.43
CA LYS A 373 -7.94 43.15 -31.56
C LYS A 373 -6.79 43.42 -30.61
N ARG A 374 -5.65 43.94 -31.08
CA ARG A 374 -4.50 44.27 -30.23
C ARG A 374 -4.83 45.37 -29.20
N ALA A 375 -5.78 46.24 -29.51
CA ALA A 375 -6.31 47.25 -28.59
C ALA A 375 -7.44 46.77 -27.65
N ALA A 376 -7.76 45.47 -27.60
CA ALA A 376 -8.92 44.93 -26.85
C ALA A 376 -8.98 45.37 -25.37
N ALA A 377 -7.84 45.60 -24.70
CA ALA A 377 -7.80 46.11 -23.32
C ALA A 377 -8.42 47.52 -23.19
N GLN A 378 -8.28 48.37 -24.21
CA GLN A 378 -8.86 49.72 -24.25
C GLN A 378 -10.38 49.66 -24.53
N LEU A 379 -10.83 48.60 -25.21
CA LEU A 379 -12.22 48.36 -25.62
C LEU A 379 -13.08 47.67 -24.54
N VAL A 380 -12.54 47.44 -23.34
CA VAL A 380 -13.24 46.78 -22.23
C VAL A 380 -14.54 47.50 -21.80
N HIS A 381 -14.67 48.79 -22.14
CA HIS A 381 -15.86 49.61 -21.88
C HIS A 381 -17.02 49.36 -22.87
N ILE A 382 -16.75 48.83 -24.08
CA ILE A 382 -17.80 48.43 -25.03
C ILE A 382 -18.10 46.93 -25.01
N ALA A 383 -17.13 46.08 -24.66
CA ALA A 383 -17.29 44.63 -24.69
C ALA A 383 -16.40 43.89 -23.68
N GLY A 384 -16.91 42.79 -23.12
CA GLY A 384 -16.17 41.92 -22.20
C GLY A 384 -15.01 41.12 -22.83
N GLY A 385 -14.89 41.13 -24.17
CA GLY A 385 -13.77 40.61 -24.95
C GLY A 385 -13.90 40.94 -26.44
N VAL A 386 -12.78 40.96 -27.17
CA VAL A 386 -12.72 41.29 -28.61
C VAL A 386 -11.69 40.37 -29.29
N ASP A 387 -12.06 39.74 -30.42
CA ASP A 387 -11.16 38.90 -31.24
C ASP A 387 -11.59 38.94 -32.72
N THR A 388 -10.76 38.46 -33.65
CA THR A 388 -11.15 38.26 -35.06
C THR A 388 -12.16 37.12 -35.18
N LEU A 389 -13.17 37.27 -36.05
CA LEU A 389 -14.27 36.30 -36.21
C LEU A 389 -13.78 34.92 -36.70
N PHE A 390 -12.68 34.92 -37.46
CA PHE A 390 -11.87 33.73 -37.70
C PHE A 390 -10.63 33.80 -36.81
N ASN A 391 -10.42 32.79 -35.98
CA ASN A 391 -9.31 32.72 -35.03
C ASN A 391 -8.09 32.08 -35.71
N GLU A 392 -7.08 32.90 -36.02
CA GLU A 392 -5.83 32.52 -36.70
C GLU A 392 -4.70 32.10 -35.74
N ARG A 393 -4.95 32.02 -34.42
CA ARG A 393 -3.94 31.66 -33.41
C ARG A 393 -3.44 30.22 -33.60
N SER A 394 -2.16 29.95 -33.35
CA SER A 394 -1.60 28.58 -33.44
C SER A 394 -2.23 27.61 -32.43
N TYR A 395 -1.90 26.32 -32.57
CA TYR A 395 -2.33 25.27 -31.64
C TYR A 395 -1.56 25.33 -30.30
N ASP A 396 -0.21 25.27 -30.35
CA ASP A 396 0.68 25.10 -29.19
C ASP A 396 1.41 26.39 -28.73
N GLY A 397 1.37 27.44 -29.56
CA GLY A 397 2.19 28.65 -29.46
C GLY A 397 3.25 28.74 -30.59
N ARG A 398 3.55 29.96 -31.07
CA ARG A 398 4.56 30.24 -32.12
C ARG A 398 5.22 31.62 -31.94
N HIS A 399 6.05 31.75 -30.90
CA HIS A 399 6.93 32.90 -30.75
C HIS A 399 8.00 32.93 -31.85
N GLY A 400 8.21 34.09 -32.49
CA GLY A 400 9.32 34.35 -33.42
C GLY A 400 9.21 33.77 -34.84
N GLU A 401 8.64 32.58 -35.02
CA GLU A 401 8.54 31.92 -36.33
C GLU A 401 7.11 31.89 -36.91
N ALA A 402 6.80 32.89 -37.74
CA ALA A 402 5.55 33.01 -38.51
C ALA A 402 4.24 32.90 -37.69
N GLY A 403 4.30 33.19 -36.39
CA GLY A 403 3.16 33.47 -35.52
C GLY A 403 2.83 34.96 -35.43
N LEU A 404 1.88 35.30 -34.57
CA LEU A 404 1.68 36.67 -34.08
C LEU A 404 2.58 36.92 -32.87
N ASP A 405 2.91 38.18 -32.58
CA ASP A 405 3.71 38.58 -31.41
C ASP A 405 3.05 38.19 -30.06
N ASP A 406 1.76 37.86 -30.07
CA ASP A 406 0.97 37.39 -28.92
C ASP A 406 0.61 35.89 -28.99
N ASP A 407 1.18 35.09 -29.91
CA ASP A 407 0.76 33.70 -30.16
C ASP A 407 1.26 32.68 -29.12
N GLU A 408 0.72 32.80 -27.89
CA GLU A 408 0.84 31.82 -26.78
C GLU A 408 0.01 30.54 -26.99
N GLY A 409 -0.52 30.31 -28.20
CA GLY A 409 -1.36 29.14 -28.49
C GLY A 409 -2.74 29.14 -27.83
N ARG A 410 -3.45 28.03 -27.95
CA ARG A 410 -4.86 27.87 -27.52
C ARG A 410 -4.92 27.05 -26.25
N GLY A 411 -5.51 27.59 -25.19
CA GLY A 411 -5.50 26.97 -23.87
C GLY A 411 -6.07 25.55 -23.82
N TRP A 412 -7.18 25.29 -24.52
CA TRP A 412 -7.71 23.93 -24.67
C TRP A 412 -6.76 23.01 -25.44
N CYS A 413 -6.15 23.46 -26.55
CA CYS A 413 -5.24 22.63 -27.35
C CYS A 413 -3.91 22.31 -26.61
N VAL A 414 -3.34 23.28 -25.90
CA VAL A 414 -2.15 23.08 -25.04
C VAL A 414 -2.46 22.07 -23.93
N PHE A 415 -3.64 22.17 -23.32
CA PHE A 415 -4.12 21.20 -22.34
C PHE A 415 -4.32 19.80 -22.93
N GLU A 416 -4.99 19.68 -24.08
CA GLU A 416 -5.19 18.41 -24.79
C GLU A 416 -3.85 17.76 -25.16
N SER A 417 -2.87 18.54 -25.63
CA SER A 417 -1.52 18.10 -25.92
C SER A 417 -0.80 17.57 -24.68
N ALA A 418 -0.90 18.28 -23.55
CA ALA A 418 -0.26 17.88 -22.30
C ALA A 418 -0.90 16.63 -21.68
N VAL A 419 -2.23 16.63 -21.52
CA VAL A 419 -3.01 15.57 -20.87
C VAL A 419 -2.87 14.22 -21.59
N SER A 420 -2.73 14.26 -22.93
CA SER A 420 -2.54 13.09 -23.80
C SER A 420 -1.21 12.37 -23.57
N GLY A 421 -0.15 13.12 -23.25
CA GLY A 421 1.20 12.57 -23.03
C GLY A 421 1.50 12.26 -21.56
N GLU A 422 0.90 13.00 -20.61
CA GLU A 422 1.25 13.02 -19.18
C GLU A 422 1.35 11.63 -18.53
N LEU A 423 0.31 10.82 -18.70
CA LEU A 423 0.26 9.48 -18.11
C LEU A 423 1.25 8.53 -18.79
N ILE A 424 1.39 8.60 -20.12
CA ILE A 424 2.36 7.76 -20.85
C ILE A 424 3.80 8.12 -20.45
N LEU A 425 4.12 9.41 -20.28
CA LEU A 425 5.42 9.88 -19.79
C LEU A 425 5.76 9.29 -18.41
N ARG A 426 4.84 9.41 -17.45
CA ARG A 426 5.04 8.89 -16.09
C ARG A 426 5.11 7.36 -16.03
N LEU A 427 4.31 6.66 -16.85
CA LEU A 427 4.37 5.20 -16.95
C LEU A 427 5.62 4.70 -17.72
N SER A 428 6.14 5.46 -18.67
CA SER A 428 7.33 5.07 -19.47
C SER A 428 8.62 5.04 -18.65
N ALA A 429 8.66 5.72 -17.49
CA ALA A 429 9.74 5.61 -16.52
C ALA A 429 9.78 4.23 -15.82
N ILE A 430 8.76 3.38 -15.99
CA ILE A 430 8.67 2.04 -15.40
C ILE A 430 8.90 1.00 -16.52
N PRO A 431 10.06 0.33 -16.61
CA PRO A 431 10.42 -0.49 -17.78
C PRO A 431 9.40 -1.58 -18.14
N ARG A 432 8.79 -2.27 -17.16
CA ARG A 432 7.73 -3.26 -17.43
C ARG A 432 6.47 -2.61 -18.00
N VAL A 433 6.02 -1.47 -17.46
CA VAL A 433 4.84 -0.78 -18.01
C VAL A 433 5.14 -0.25 -19.40
N LYS A 434 6.35 0.29 -19.63
CA LYS A 434 6.78 0.68 -20.97
C LYS A 434 6.70 -0.48 -21.97
N ALA A 435 7.23 -1.64 -21.62
CA ALA A 435 7.17 -2.84 -22.47
C ALA A 435 5.73 -3.27 -22.80
N GLU A 436 4.78 -3.10 -21.87
CA GLU A 436 3.35 -3.31 -22.13
C GLU A 436 2.74 -2.23 -23.03
N LEU A 437 3.03 -0.95 -22.78
CA LEU A 437 2.54 0.18 -23.57
C LEU A 437 3.10 0.22 -25.01
N ASP A 438 4.30 -0.34 -25.21
CA ASP A 438 4.97 -0.50 -26.52
C ASP A 438 4.37 -1.64 -27.36
N LYS A 439 3.53 -2.53 -26.78
CA LYS A 439 2.71 -3.48 -27.55
C LYS A 439 1.55 -2.80 -28.28
N LEU A 440 1.12 -1.63 -27.80
CA LEU A 440 -0.05 -0.91 -28.29
C LEU A 440 0.33 0.07 -29.42
N PRO A 441 -0.61 0.44 -30.32
CA PRO A 441 -0.37 1.46 -31.33
C PRO A 441 0.08 2.81 -30.70
N PRO A 442 0.85 3.67 -31.41
CA PRO A 442 1.35 4.92 -30.83
C PRO A 442 0.25 5.79 -30.23
N LYS A 443 0.48 6.31 -29.01
CA LYS A 443 -0.53 7.09 -28.25
C LYS A 443 -0.90 8.40 -28.94
N MET A 444 0.06 9.10 -29.54
CA MET A 444 -0.14 10.42 -30.15
C MET A 444 0.42 10.43 -31.58
N LEU A 445 -0.40 10.91 -32.52
CA LEU A 445 -0.01 11.13 -33.91
C LEU A 445 -0.23 12.59 -34.30
N GLN A 446 0.69 13.12 -35.11
CA GLN A 446 0.56 14.42 -35.76
C GLN A 446 -0.02 14.22 -37.17
N LEU A 447 -1.12 14.91 -37.45
CA LEU A 447 -1.70 15.03 -38.79
C LEU A 447 -1.20 16.33 -39.44
N ARG A 448 -0.91 16.27 -40.73
CA ARG A 448 -0.79 17.43 -41.63
C ARG A 448 -1.44 17.10 -42.97
N SER A 449 -1.92 18.10 -43.66
CA SER A 449 -2.59 17.95 -44.95
C SER A 449 -1.62 17.47 -46.03
N GLY A 450 -2.04 16.49 -46.83
CA GLY A 450 -1.21 15.88 -47.87
C GLY A 450 0.03 15.09 -47.39
N CYS A 451 0.24 14.94 -46.07
CA CYS A 451 1.41 14.26 -45.49
C CYS A 451 1.02 12.93 -44.80
N PRO A 452 1.91 11.93 -44.75
CA PRO A 452 1.72 10.73 -43.93
C PRO A 452 1.63 11.04 -42.43
N LEU A 453 1.08 10.12 -41.64
CA LEU A 453 1.02 10.26 -40.18
C LEU A 453 2.41 10.19 -39.52
N GLU A 454 2.76 11.22 -38.76
CA GLU A 454 3.95 11.25 -37.90
C GLU A 454 3.59 10.81 -36.47
N THR A 455 4.48 10.06 -35.80
CA THR A 455 4.34 9.78 -34.37
C THR A 455 4.93 10.93 -33.56
N VAL A 456 4.19 11.43 -32.56
CA VAL A 456 4.69 12.46 -31.65
C VAL A 456 5.62 11.80 -30.63
N ASP A 457 6.88 12.23 -30.58
CA ASP A 457 7.78 11.83 -29.50
C ASP A 457 7.36 12.48 -28.17
N LEU A 458 7.32 11.66 -27.11
CA LEU A 458 6.95 12.07 -25.76
C LEU A 458 8.15 12.08 -24.80
N SER A 459 9.35 11.72 -25.26
CA SER A 459 10.53 11.51 -24.41
C SER A 459 11.21 12.78 -23.89
N ALA A 460 10.97 13.94 -24.51
CA ALA A 460 11.82 15.13 -24.42
C ALA A 460 11.67 16.02 -23.16
N GLY A 461 10.96 15.59 -22.11
CA GLY A 461 10.61 16.45 -20.95
C GLY A 461 11.09 15.94 -19.60
N ARG A 462 11.57 16.85 -18.73
CA ARG A 462 11.88 16.54 -17.32
C ARG A 462 10.58 16.35 -16.52
N LEU A 463 10.40 15.21 -15.86
CA LEU A 463 9.17 14.91 -15.12
C LEU A 463 8.94 15.78 -13.88
N GLU A 464 10.01 16.32 -13.29
CA GLU A 464 10.00 17.08 -12.04
C GLU A 464 9.30 18.43 -12.19
N THR A 465 9.70 19.23 -13.18
CA THR A 465 9.18 20.59 -13.44
C THR A 465 7.95 20.62 -14.34
N ARG A 466 7.63 19.51 -15.00
CA ARG A 466 6.58 19.41 -16.03
C ARG A 466 5.21 19.91 -15.62
N VAL A 467 4.79 19.70 -14.37
CA VAL A 467 3.45 20.12 -13.92
C VAL A 467 3.34 21.64 -13.95
N ASP A 468 4.36 22.33 -13.43
CA ASP A 468 4.40 23.79 -13.36
C ASP A 468 4.66 24.40 -14.74
N GLU A 469 5.51 23.78 -15.57
CA GLU A 469 5.70 24.15 -16.98
C GLU A 469 4.37 24.09 -17.77
N VAL A 470 3.59 23.02 -17.62
CA VAL A 470 2.30 22.87 -18.30
C VAL A 470 1.27 23.85 -17.75
N VAL A 471 1.21 24.05 -16.43
CA VAL A 471 0.31 25.03 -15.81
C VAL A 471 0.65 26.44 -16.31
N ALA A 472 1.92 26.83 -16.30
CA ALA A 472 2.38 28.12 -16.82
C ALA A 472 2.05 28.29 -18.31
N ARG A 473 2.21 27.25 -19.16
CA ARG A 473 1.80 27.30 -20.57
C ARG A 473 0.28 27.44 -20.74
N ILE A 474 -0.53 26.76 -19.93
CA ILE A 474 -2.00 26.91 -19.95
C ILE A 474 -2.40 28.31 -19.43
N GLU A 475 -1.68 28.86 -18.45
CA GLU A 475 -1.91 30.19 -17.89
C GLU A 475 -1.41 31.33 -18.78
N GLY A 476 -0.42 31.11 -19.64
CA GLY A 476 -0.05 32.01 -20.75
C GLY A 476 -1.07 31.94 -21.91
N ALA A 477 -1.48 30.74 -22.31
CA ALA A 477 -2.31 30.50 -23.48
C ALA A 477 -3.65 31.26 -23.49
N THR A 478 -4.16 31.52 -24.69
CA THR A 478 -5.41 32.27 -24.89
C THR A 478 -6.63 31.36 -24.83
N PHE A 479 -7.70 31.85 -24.18
CA PHE A 479 -9.02 31.25 -24.15
C PHE A 479 -10.06 32.23 -24.69
N THR A 480 -11.10 31.72 -25.36
CA THR A 480 -12.26 32.49 -25.84
C THR A 480 -13.25 32.87 -24.72
N SER A 481 -13.05 32.35 -23.51
CA SER A 481 -13.90 32.56 -22.33
C SER A 481 -13.04 32.76 -21.08
N LYS A 482 -13.45 33.71 -20.23
CA LYS A 482 -12.76 34.02 -18.96
C LYS A 482 -12.89 32.90 -17.91
N GLY A 483 -13.89 32.02 -18.02
CA GLY A 483 -14.07 30.89 -17.09
C GLY A 483 -13.18 29.69 -17.40
N ASP A 484 -12.87 29.49 -18.68
CA ASP A 484 -12.21 28.28 -19.17
C ASP A 484 -10.79 28.12 -18.62
N LYS A 485 -10.02 29.20 -18.46
CA LYS A 485 -8.64 29.15 -17.94
C LYS A 485 -8.58 28.48 -16.56
N ALA A 486 -9.41 28.93 -15.62
CA ALA A 486 -9.49 28.34 -14.28
C ALA A 486 -10.03 26.91 -14.31
N MET A 487 -11.02 26.63 -15.18
CA MET A 487 -11.57 25.28 -15.36
C MET A 487 -10.52 24.30 -15.89
N VAL A 488 -9.74 24.68 -16.89
CA VAL A 488 -8.76 23.82 -17.58
C VAL A 488 -7.51 23.58 -16.73
N VAL A 489 -7.00 24.60 -16.02
CA VAL A 489 -5.94 24.39 -15.01
C VAL A 489 -6.44 23.44 -13.91
N GLY A 490 -7.70 23.59 -13.47
CA GLY A 490 -8.34 22.69 -12.51
C GLY A 490 -8.53 21.26 -13.01
N LEU A 491 -8.86 21.07 -14.30
CA LEU A 491 -8.95 19.75 -14.93
C LEU A 491 -7.58 19.07 -15.05
N TYR A 492 -6.53 19.81 -15.42
CA TYR A 492 -5.17 19.28 -15.51
C TYR A 492 -4.65 18.85 -14.14
N LYS A 493 -4.74 19.71 -13.12
CA LYS A 493 -4.28 19.38 -11.75
C LYS A 493 -5.01 18.14 -11.19
N LYS A 494 -6.35 18.10 -11.26
CA LYS A 494 -7.14 16.91 -10.84
C LYS A 494 -6.80 15.63 -11.60
N TYR A 495 -6.40 15.74 -12.87
CA TYR A 495 -5.95 14.59 -13.64
C TYR A 495 -4.56 14.12 -13.22
N VAL A 496 -3.61 15.03 -12.99
CA VAL A 496 -2.30 14.72 -12.41
C VAL A 496 -2.45 14.06 -11.03
N ASP A 497 -3.32 14.57 -10.16
CA ASP A 497 -3.62 13.99 -8.84
C ASP A 497 -4.17 12.56 -8.97
N ARG A 498 -5.12 12.35 -9.90
CA ARG A 498 -5.70 11.03 -10.18
C ARG A 498 -4.65 10.04 -10.71
N ILE A 499 -3.74 10.49 -11.58
CA ILE A 499 -2.60 9.70 -12.05
C ILE A 499 -1.69 9.35 -10.86
N ALA A 500 -1.29 10.34 -10.05
CA ALA A 500 -0.37 10.14 -8.93
C ALA A 500 -0.92 9.13 -7.92
N GLY A 501 -2.20 9.25 -7.54
CA GLY A 501 -2.87 8.28 -6.68
C GLY A 501 -3.01 6.88 -7.30
N ALA A 502 -3.17 6.77 -8.63
CA ALA A 502 -3.17 5.47 -9.31
C ALA A 502 -1.77 4.85 -9.37
N LEU A 503 -0.75 5.64 -9.71
CA LEU A 503 0.65 5.22 -9.66
C LEU A 503 1.03 4.74 -8.24
N GLN A 504 0.60 5.43 -7.18
CA GLN A 504 0.82 4.99 -5.80
C GLN A 504 0.16 3.65 -5.46
N ARG A 505 -0.91 3.24 -6.16
CA ARG A 505 -1.55 1.91 -5.99
C ARG A 505 -0.95 0.82 -6.90
N VAL A 506 -0.45 1.21 -8.07
CA VAL A 506 0.07 0.30 -9.10
C VAL A 506 1.56 0.03 -8.91
N LEU A 507 2.36 1.07 -8.66
CA LEU A 507 3.81 0.98 -8.54
C LEU A 507 4.24 -0.01 -7.44
N PRO A 508 3.63 -0.06 -6.23
CA PRO A 508 3.99 -1.06 -5.24
C PRO A 508 3.64 -2.49 -5.67
N LYS A 509 2.54 -2.71 -6.41
CA LYS A 509 2.16 -4.05 -6.92
C LYS A 509 3.09 -4.52 -8.05
N MET A 510 3.46 -3.60 -8.95
CA MET A 510 4.34 -3.90 -10.07
C MET A 510 5.81 -4.06 -9.63
N LEU A 511 6.28 -3.22 -8.71
CA LEU A 511 7.57 -3.43 -8.04
C LEU A 511 7.54 -4.68 -7.13
N ALA A 512 6.42 -5.01 -6.49
CA ALA A 512 6.22 -6.29 -5.80
C ALA A 512 5.86 -7.46 -6.73
N SER A 513 6.07 -7.32 -8.05
CA SER A 513 6.21 -8.44 -8.97
C SER A 513 7.61 -8.56 -9.61
N ASP A 514 8.43 -7.51 -9.55
CA ASP A 514 9.91 -7.65 -9.57
C ASP A 514 10.45 -8.12 -8.21
N SER A 515 9.74 -7.83 -7.12
CA SER A 515 9.99 -8.29 -5.75
C SER A 515 8.94 -9.29 -5.26
N ALA A 516 8.09 -9.82 -6.15
CA ALA A 516 7.49 -11.12 -5.90
C ALA A 516 8.67 -12.08 -5.79
N THR A 517 8.71 -12.87 -4.71
CA THR A 517 9.78 -13.80 -4.35
C THR A 517 10.04 -14.76 -5.51
N ALA A 518 10.90 -14.35 -6.45
CA ALA A 518 10.80 -14.74 -7.86
C ALA A 518 10.97 -16.25 -7.96
N ALA A 519 9.85 -16.94 -8.21
CA ALA A 519 9.74 -18.36 -7.96
C ALA A 519 10.89 -19.07 -8.71
N PRO A 520 11.83 -19.70 -7.99
CA PRO A 520 13.07 -20.19 -8.58
C PRO A 520 12.79 -20.95 -9.88
N SER A 521 13.47 -20.56 -10.96
CA SER A 521 13.26 -21.14 -12.29
C SER A 521 13.60 -22.64 -12.35
N GLU A 522 14.26 -23.12 -11.31
CA GLU A 522 14.65 -24.50 -11.05
C GLU A 522 13.96 -24.93 -9.75
N LEU A 523 13.12 -25.98 -9.83
CA LEU A 523 12.35 -26.47 -8.69
C LEU A 523 13.27 -26.81 -7.51
N PRO A 524 12.82 -26.62 -6.25
CA PRO A 524 13.60 -27.03 -5.08
C PRO A 524 13.95 -28.52 -5.17
N PRO A 525 15.18 -28.91 -4.76
CA PRO A 525 15.60 -30.30 -4.85
C PRO A 525 14.64 -31.19 -4.04
N PRO A 526 14.30 -32.39 -4.54
CA PRO A 526 13.49 -33.35 -3.81
C PRO A 526 14.31 -33.93 -2.65
N VAL A 527 14.29 -33.23 -1.52
CA VAL A 527 14.97 -33.62 -0.29
C VAL A 527 14.09 -34.53 0.57
N ASP A 528 14.67 -35.59 1.13
CA ASP A 528 14.00 -36.37 2.17
C ASP A 528 13.94 -35.52 3.45
N ALA A 529 12.72 -35.11 3.81
CA ALA A 529 12.44 -34.18 4.90
C ALA A 529 11.47 -34.83 5.91
N PRO A 530 11.87 -35.93 6.58
CA PRO A 530 11.02 -36.64 7.55
C PRO A 530 10.53 -35.69 8.63
N ALA A 531 9.39 -35.99 9.28
CA ALA A 531 8.83 -35.13 10.32
C ALA A 531 9.85 -34.85 11.45
N ALA A 532 9.87 -33.61 11.96
CA ALA A 532 10.78 -33.23 13.04
C ALA A 532 10.50 -34.08 14.29
N ALA A 533 11.57 -34.54 14.95
CA ALA A 533 11.42 -35.37 16.14
C ALA A 533 10.82 -34.55 17.30
N PRO A 534 9.87 -35.09 18.08
CA PRO A 534 9.37 -34.43 19.29
C PRO A 534 10.52 -34.06 20.23
N LEU A 535 10.47 -32.83 20.77
CA LEU A 535 11.51 -32.33 21.67
C LEU A 535 11.55 -33.16 22.97
N ARG A 536 12.75 -33.62 23.34
CA ARG A 536 13.03 -34.37 24.57
C ARG A 536 14.09 -33.66 25.39
N LEU A 537 13.71 -33.22 26.59
CA LEU A 537 14.61 -32.66 27.59
C LEU A 537 14.82 -33.66 28.73
N ALA A 538 15.92 -33.53 29.48
CA ALA A 538 16.18 -34.41 30.61
C ALA A 538 15.19 -34.14 31.76
N GLU A 539 14.84 -35.19 32.51
CA GLU A 539 13.96 -35.10 33.68
C GLU A 539 14.39 -33.99 34.66
N GLY A 540 13.43 -33.35 35.30
CA GLY A 540 13.68 -32.31 36.30
C GLY A 540 14.17 -30.98 35.72
N THR A 541 14.37 -30.86 34.40
CA THR A 541 14.82 -29.62 33.76
C THR A 541 13.77 -28.50 33.98
N PRO A 542 14.16 -27.37 34.60
CA PRO A 542 13.26 -26.24 34.82
C PRO A 542 13.06 -25.46 33.52
N LEU A 543 11.82 -25.11 33.18
CA LEU A 543 11.52 -24.28 32.01
C LEU A 543 10.30 -23.39 32.20
N LEU A 544 10.17 -22.39 31.33
CA LEU A 544 9.08 -21.44 31.34
C LEU A 544 8.17 -21.71 30.13
N LEU A 545 6.95 -22.20 30.37
CA LEU A 545 5.92 -22.38 29.33
C LEU A 545 5.33 -21.03 28.93
N LEU A 546 5.18 -20.82 27.62
CA LEU A 546 4.57 -19.62 27.01
C LEU A 546 3.13 -19.86 26.53
N ALA A 547 2.73 -21.13 26.34
CA ALA A 547 1.37 -21.52 25.95
C ALA A 547 1.01 -22.90 26.53
N TRP A 548 -0.24 -23.09 26.95
CA TRP A 548 -0.78 -24.35 27.48
C TRP A 548 -2.30 -24.45 27.28
N GLN A 549 -2.92 -25.60 27.59
CA GLN A 549 -4.38 -25.76 27.47
C GLN A 549 -5.14 -24.79 28.40
N GLY A 550 -5.87 -23.85 27.80
CA GLY A 550 -6.57 -22.78 28.53
C GLY A 550 -5.81 -21.45 28.63
N SER A 551 -4.59 -21.32 28.08
CA SER A 551 -3.90 -20.03 27.95
C SER A 551 -4.54 -19.19 26.84
N GLY A 552 -5.69 -18.59 27.13
CA GLY A 552 -6.29 -17.54 26.28
C GLY A 552 -5.42 -16.28 26.22
N VAL A 553 -5.79 -15.33 25.35
CA VAL A 553 -5.05 -14.06 25.19
C VAL A 553 -5.02 -13.30 26.52
N GLY A 554 -3.84 -13.24 27.14
CA GLY A 554 -3.64 -12.63 28.47
C GLY A 554 -3.16 -13.60 29.56
N GLY A 555 -3.13 -14.92 29.30
CA GLY A 555 -2.42 -15.86 30.17
C GLY A 555 -0.93 -15.52 30.24
N GLY A 556 -0.41 -15.26 31.44
CA GLY A 556 1.02 -15.07 31.66
C GLY A 556 1.82 -16.36 31.44
N PRO A 557 3.16 -16.32 31.46
CA PRO A 557 3.98 -17.54 31.36
C PRO A 557 4.00 -18.33 32.70
N ARG A 558 4.29 -19.63 32.64
CA ARG A 558 4.18 -20.56 33.79
C ARG A 558 5.43 -21.41 33.98
N PHE A 559 5.83 -21.59 35.24
CA PHE A 559 6.95 -22.46 35.57
C PHE A 559 6.56 -23.94 35.49
N GLY A 560 7.30 -24.68 34.67
CA GLY A 560 7.13 -26.10 34.45
C GLY A 560 8.43 -26.86 34.64
N VAL A 561 8.32 -28.16 34.94
CA VAL A 561 9.44 -29.07 35.14
C VAL A 561 9.22 -30.30 34.26
N VAL A 562 10.28 -30.69 33.54
CA VAL A 562 10.23 -31.83 32.61
C VAL A 562 10.06 -33.15 33.35
N ASP A 563 9.23 -34.03 32.81
CA ASP A 563 8.87 -35.33 33.37
C ASP A 563 9.92 -36.42 33.09
N ALA A 564 9.70 -37.63 33.65
CA ALA A 564 10.56 -38.78 33.44
C ALA A 564 10.54 -39.34 32.00
N THR A 565 9.52 -39.03 31.18
CA THR A 565 9.55 -39.38 29.73
C THR A 565 10.42 -38.42 28.92
N GLY A 566 10.74 -37.25 29.48
CA GLY A 566 11.44 -36.15 28.83
C GLY A 566 10.60 -35.38 27.80
N GLY A 567 9.37 -35.84 27.52
CA GLY A 567 8.48 -35.33 26.46
C GLY A 567 7.26 -34.58 26.99
N ARG A 568 7.13 -34.40 28.30
CA ARG A 568 6.05 -33.62 28.93
C ARG A 568 6.60 -32.68 30.00
N VAL A 569 5.76 -31.73 30.39
CA VAL A 569 6.06 -30.71 31.37
C VAL A 569 4.95 -30.66 32.42
N ALA A 570 5.29 -31.02 33.65
CA ALA A 570 4.41 -30.88 34.80
C ALA A 570 4.44 -29.44 35.32
N ALA A 571 3.28 -28.86 35.63
CA ALA A 571 3.20 -27.54 36.24
C ALA A 571 3.67 -27.59 37.70
N ALA A 572 4.84 -27.02 38.00
CA ALA A 572 5.45 -27.19 39.32
C ALA A 572 4.80 -26.31 40.41
N VAL A 573 4.28 -25.14 40.06
CA VAL A 573 3.65 -24.19 41.01
C VAL A 573 2.16 -24.53 41.20
N THR A 574 1.23 -23.93 40.45
CA THR A 574 -0.23 -24.17 40.62
C THR A 574 -0.72 -25.60 40.43
N GLY A 575 0.03 -26.47 39.72
CA GLY A 575 -0.41 -27.84 39.41
C GLY A 575 -1.46 -27.94 38.30
N GLY A 576 -1.72 -29.15 37.82
CA GLY A 576 -2.60 -29.43 36.67
C GLY A 576 -1.94 -30.39 35.68
N ASP A 577 -2.64 -30.68 34.58
CA ASP A 577 -2.27 -31.73 33.63
C ASP A 577 -0.93 -31.49 32.92
N ASP A 578 -0.21 -32.60 32.67
CA ASP A 578 1.08 -32.60 31.98
C ASP A 578 0.95 -32.11 30.55
N THR A 579 1.60 -30.99 30.24
CA THR A 579 1.59 -30.40 28.89
C THR A 579 2.66 -31.08 28.02
N GLU A 580 2.28 -31.51 26.81
CA GLU A 580 3.21 -32.05 25.81
C GLU A 580 4.30 -31.02 25.46
N LEU A 581 5.57 -31.45 25.55
CA LEU A 581 6.72 -30.61 25.32
C LEU A 581 6.92 -30.33 23.83
N ALA A 582 6.90 -29.05 23.46
CA ALA A 582 7.26 -28.58 22.13
C ALA A 582 8.14 -27.33 22.23
N TYR A 583 9.06 -27.16 21.28
CA TYR A 583 10.01 -26.05 21.25
C TYR A 583 9.29 -24.69 21.32
N ASP A 584 8.34 -24.47 20.42
CA ASP A 584 7.57 -23.22 20.30
C ASP A 584 6.74 -22.89 21.56
N ARG A 585 6.36 -23.90 22.36
CA ARG A 585 5.60 -23.70 23.61
C ARG A 585 6.48 -23.26 24.79
N CYS A 586 7.81 -23.35 24.65
CA CYS A 586 8.77 -23.06 25.72
C CYS A 586 9.49 -21.72 25.49
N SER A 587 9.93 -21.10 26.58
CA SER A 587 10.71 -19.87 26.51
C SER A 587 12.10 -20.11 25.92
N GLN A 588 12.51 -19.16 25.08
CA GLN A 588 13.69 -19.21 24.22
C GLN A 588 14.69 -18.10 24.63
N VAL A 589 14.71 -17.76 25.93
CA VAL A 589 15.56 -16.69 26.46
C VAL A 589 17.03 -17.11 26.37
N VAL A 590 17.76 -16.42 25.51
CA VAL A 590 19.20 -16.58 25.36
C VAL A 590 19.87 -15.71 26.42
N LEU A 591 20.30 -16.38 27.50
CA LEU A 591 21.33 -16.01 28.51
C LEU A 591 20.88 -15.65 29.94
N PRO A 592 21.77 -15.90 30.93
CA PRO A 592 22.87 -16.86 30.87
C PRO A 592 22.41 -18.32 30.73
N TRP A 593 22.92 -19.03 29.72
CA TRP A 593 22.57 -20.42 29.38
C TRP A 593 23.19 -21.46 30.36
N ARG A 594 23.87 -21.01 31.42
CA ARG A 594 24.48 -21.87 32.43
C ARG A 594 23.68 -21.73 33.73
N PRO A 595 23.38 -22.82 34.47
CA PRO A 595 22.88 -22.69 35.84
C PRO A 595 23.92 -21.95 36.70
N PRO A 596 23.51 -21.06 37.63
CA PRO A 596 24.45 -20.30 38.46
C PRO A 596 25.44 -21.15 39.28
N ALA A 597 25.03 -22.37 39.65
CA ALA A 597 25.87 -23.36 40.33
C ALA A 597 25.34 -24.78 40.05
N ALA A 598 26.16 -25.80 40.28
CA ALA A 598 25.72 -27.20 40.26
C ALA A 598 24.63 -27.44 41.34
N GLY A 599 23.56 -28.15 40.98
CA GLY A 599 22.43 -28.40 41.88
C GLY A 599 21.49 -27.21 42.13
N TRP A 600 21.76 -26.04 41.52
CA TRP A 600 20.89 -24.86 41.61
C TRP A 600 19.46 -25.16 41.13
N ASP A 601 19.32 -25.98 40.09
CA ASP A 601 18.02 -26.37 39.52
C ASP A 601 17.19 -27.20 40.51
N ALA A 602 17.80 -28.15 41.23
CA ALA A 602 17.12 -28.95 42.24
C ALA A 602 16.65 -28.09 43.42
N ALA A 603 17.47 -27.14 43.87
CA ALA A 603 17.10 -26.16 44.90
C ALA A 603 15.98 -25.23 44.43
N PHE A 604 16.08 -24.69 43.20
CA PHE A 604 15.08 -23.79 42.62
C PHE A 604 13.74 -24.49 42.36
N VAL A 605 13.74 -25.74 41.89
CA VAL A 605 12.54 -26.57 41.77
C VAL A 605 11.96 -26.91 43.14
N GLY A 606 12.82 -27.10 44.16
CA GLY A 606 12.40 -27.23 45.56
C GLY A 606 11.66 -25.99 46.07
N ASP A 607 12.26 -24.80 45.92
CA ASP A 607 11.64 -23.52 46.29
C ASP A 607 10.32 -23.29 45.52
N ALA A 608 10.31 -23.51 44.20
CA ALA A 608 9.11 -23.33 43.38
C ALA A 608 7.98 -24.31 43.74
N ARG A 609 8.32 -25.52 44.21
CA ARG A 609 7.35 -26.46 44.79
C ARG A 609 6.89 -26.00 46.18
N ALA A 610 7.76 -25.47 47.04
CA ALA A 610 7.36 -24.88 48.32
C ALA A 610 6.44 -23.66 48.16
N LEU A 611 6.56 -22.92 47.04
CA LEU A 611 5.62 -21.84 46.70
C LEU A 611 4.24 -22.34 46.25
N ARG A 612 4.06 -23.63 45.90
CA ARG A 612 2.72 -24.24 45.75
C ARG A 612 1.96 -24.21 47.07
N ASP A 613 2.66 -24.45 48.19
CA ASP A 613 2.06 -24.49 49.52
C ASP A 613 1.52 -23.11 49.96
N LEU A 614 1.82 -22.03 49.24
CA LEU A 614 1.20 -20.71 49.42
C LEU A 614 -0.17 -20.57 48.75
N VAL A 615 -0.44 -21.30 47.67
CA VAL A 615 -1.61 -21.07 46.80
C VAL A 615 -2.92 -21.29 47.56
N GLU A 616 -3.02 -22.38 48.32
CA GLU A 616 -4.23 -22.73 49.07
C GLU A 616 -4.41 -21.88 50.35
N PRO A 617 -3.38 -21.60 51.17
CA PRO A 617 -3.48 -20.61 52.25
C PRO A 617 -3.83 -19.20 51.76
N ALA A 618 -3.27 -18.73 50.64
CA ALA A 618 -3.61 -17.43 50.04
C ALA A 618 -5.07 -17.39 49.58
N ARG A 619 -5.54 -18.46 48.91
CA ARG A 619 -6.96 -18.60 48.55
C ARG A 619 -7.87 -18.56 49.77
N ARG A 620 -7.57 -19.35 50.81
CA ARG A 620 -8.35 -19.39 52.05
C ARG A 620 -8.36 -18.04 52.76
N LEU A 621 -7.20 -17.38 52.84
CA LEU A 621 -7.09 -16.03 53.38
C LEU A 621 -7.99 -15.02 52.65
N ALA A 622 -8.08 -15.10 51.31
CA ALA A 622 -9.01 -14.28 50.53
C ALA A 622 -10.49 -14.66 50.71
N ASP A 623 -10.81 -15.95 50.90
CA ASP A 623 -12.17 -16.43 51.17
C ASP A 623 -12.63 -16.09 52.60
N ASP A 624 -11.75 -16.16 53.60
CA ASP A 624 -12.03 -15.77 54.98
C ASP A 624 -12.16 -14.23 55.08
N ALA A 625 -11.30 -13.47 54.40
CA ALA A 625 -11.44 -12.01 54.22
C ALA A 625 -12.60 -11.59 53.29
N ARG A 626 -13.34 -12.54 52.70
CA ARG A 626 -14.64 -12.31 52.03
C ARG A 626 -15.84 -12.55 52.97
N ARG A 627 -15.67 -13.28 54.07
CA ARG A 627 -16.76 -13.66 55.01
C ARG A 627 -16.99 -12.66 56.14
N ILE A 628 -16.11 -11.68 56.31
CA ILE A 628 -16.24 -10.63 57.31
C ILE A 628 -17.23 -9.56 56.80
N GLU A 629 -18.52 -9.78 57.07
CA GLU A 629 -19.57 -8.76 56.88
C GLU A 629 -19.56 -7.74 58.04
N PRO A 630 -19.47 -6.43 57.78
CA PRO A 630 -19.53 -5.41 58.83
C PRO A 630 -20.99 -5.03 59.14
N ASP A 631 -21.70 -5.87 59.90
CA ASP A 631 -23.03 -5.53 60.45
C ASP A 631 -23.12 -5.77 61.98
N LEU A 632 -23.96 -5.00 62.65
CA LEU A 632 -23.80 -4.57 64.04
C LEU A 632 -24.53 -5.45 65.07
N ASP A 633 -24.59 -6.77 64.87
CA ASP A 633 -25.27 -7.68 65.80
C ASP A 633 -24.30 -8.56 66.63
N GLY A 634 -24.53 -8.60 67.94
CA GLY A 634 -23.52 -8.98 68.94
C GLY A 634 -23.06 -10.43 68.87
N ALA A 635 -23.89 -11.34 68.35
CA ALA A 635 -23.56 -12.76 68.20
C ALA A 635 -22.48 -13.01 67.13
N ARG A 636 -22.55 -12.30 66.00
CA ARG A 636 -21.59 -12.45 64.88
C ARG A 636 -20.19 -11.93 65.23
N ARG A 637 -20.07 -11.06 66.23
CA ARG A 637 -18.77 -10.46 66.65
C ARG A 637 -17.73 -11.51 67.03
N MET A 638 -18.15 -12.61 67.66
CA MET A 638 -17.27 -13.73 68.04
C MET A 638 -16.86 -14.61 66.85
N GLU A 639 -17.73 -14.72 65.83
CA GLU A 639 -17.39 -15.34 64.55
C GLU A 639 -16.38 -14.47 63.79
N SER A 640 -16.56 -13.15 63.78
CA SER A 640 -15.61 -12.20 63.18
C SER A 640 -14.25 -12.24 63.85
N GLU A 641 -14.16 -12.24 65.19
CA GLU A 641 -12.87 -12.41 65.90
C GLU A 641 -12.20 -13.75 65.57
N SER A 642 -12.98 -14.81 65.34
CA SER A 642 -12.46 -16.13 64.97
C SER A 642 -11.98 -16.16 63.51
N ALA A 643 -12.68 -15.49 62.60
CA ALA A 643 -12.23 -15.28 61.22
C ALA A 643 -10.96 -14.43 61.17
N VAL A 644 -10.83 -13.39 61.99
CA VAL A 644 -9.61 -12.57 62.11
C VAL A 644 -8.43 -13.38 62.64
N ARG A 645 -8.67 -14.27 63.61
CA ARG A 645 -7.64 -15.20 64.09
C ARG A 645 -7.17 -16.14 62.98
N ALA A 646 -8.11 -16.71 62.22
CA ALA A 646 -7.79 -17.54 61.06
C ALA A 646 -7.01 -16.76 59.98
N VAL A 647 -7.44 -15.54 59.64
CA VAL A 647 -6.74 -14.60 58.73
C VAL A 647 -5.30 -14.33 59.21
N GLY A 648 -5.10 -14.12 60.52
CA GLY A 648 -3.77 -13.96 61.14
C GLY A 648 -2.91 -15.22 61.13
N GLU A 649 -3.52 -16.41 61.27
CA GLU A 649 -2.85 -17.70 61.19
C GLU A 649 -2.44 -18.05 59.75
N ARG A 650 -3.33 -17.85 58.76
CA ARG A 650 -3.01 -18.03 57.33
C ARG A 650 -1.95 -17.05 56.84
N ALA A 651 -1.97 -15.79 57.31
CA ALA A 651 -0.91 -14.82 57.02
C ALA A 651 0.47 -15.31 57.54
N ARG A 652 0.51 -15.91 58.73
CA ARG A 652 1.73 -16.51 59.28
C ARG A 652 2.16 -17.76 58.51
N GLU A 653 1.25 -18.66 58.16
CA GLU A 653 1.55 -19.82 57.30
C GLU A 653 2.16 -19.39 55.95
N ILE A 654 1.68 -18.29 55.37
CA ILE A 654 2.23 -17.68 54.15
C ILE A 654 3.65 -17.14 54.40
N ALA A 655 3.86 -16.36 55.47
CA ALA A 655 5.17 -15.80 55.82
C ALA A 655 6.22 -16.90 56.13
N ASP A 656 5.85 -17.89 56.93
CA ASP A 656 6.72 -19.03 57.29
C ASP A 656 7.05 -19.90 56.07
N SER A 657 6.13 -20.03 55.11
CA SER A 657 6.36 -20.79 53.88
C SER A 657 7.19 -20.01 52.86
N ALA A 658 6.98 -18.70 52.75
CA ALA A 658 7.88 -17.81 52.01
C ALA A 658 9.31 -17.78 52.59
N ALA A 659 9.45 -17.90 53.92
CA ALA A 659 10.75 -17.93 54.61
C ALA A 659 11.53 -19.25 54.39
N ARG A 660 10.88 -20.34 53.96
CA ARG A 660 11.58 -21.59 53.58
C ARG A 660 12.29 -21.50 52.24
N CYS A 661 11.93 -20.55 51.38
CA CYS A 661 12.53 -20.39 50.06
C CYS A 661 13.92 -19.74 50.15
N GLN A 662 14.97 -20.34 49.57
CA GLN A 662 16.34 -19.80 49.63
C GLN A 662 16.74 -19.02 48.36
N THR A 663 16.39 -19.52 47.19
CA THR A 663 16.75 -18.95 45.87
C THR A 663 15.77 -17.86 45.43
N ILE A 664 14.51 -17.98 45.85
CA ILE A 664 13.41 -17.03 45.52
C ILE A 664 13.15 -16.06 46.70
N ALA A 665 14.07 -16.03 47.66
CA ALA A 665 13.88 -15.47 49.01
C ALA A 665 13.58 -13.96 49.07
N HIS A 666 13.91 -13.15 48.05
CA HIS A 666 13.58 -11.72 48.06
C HIS A 666 12.08 -11.52 47.85
N ALA A 667 11.59 -11.86 46.65
CA ALA A 667 10.18 -11.71 46.28
C ALA A 667 9.23 -12.47 47.23
N ALA A 668 9.65 -13.67 47.71
CA ALA A 668 8.87 -14.43 48.67
C ALA A 668 8.69 -13.68 50.01
N ARG A 669 9.78 -13.20 50.63
CA ARG A 669 9.72 -12.52 51.93
C ARG A 669 9.11 -11.12 51.84
N GLU A 670 9.30 -10.42 50.74
CA GLU A 670 8.66 -9.13 50.45
C GLU A 670 7.13 -9.28 50.42
N ALA A 671 6.62 -10.25 49.64
CA ALA A 671 5.20 -10.50 49.50
C ALA A 671 4.56 -11.06 50.80
N GLY A 672 5.21 -12.02 51.47
CA GLY A 672 4.74 -12.53 52.76
C GLY A 672 4.76 -11.47 53.87
N GLY A 673 5.77 -10.60 53.88
CA GLY A 673 5.87 -9.47 54.80
C GLY A 673 4.78 -8.43 54.58
N ALA A 674 4.43 -8.12 53.33
CA ALA A 674 3.32 -7.23 53.01
C ALA A 674 1.98 -7.77 53.52
N VAL A 675 1.68 -9.05 53.26
CA VAL A 675 0.47 -9.73 53.77
C VAL A 675 0.41 -9.67 55.30
N GLN A 676 1.49 -10.04 55.99
CA GLN A 676 1.54 -10.00 57.45
C GLN A 676 1.37 -8.58 58.01
N SER A 677 1.93 -7.56 57.33
CA SER A 677 1.79 -6.16 57.72
C SER A 677 0.35 -5.65 57.61
N CYS A 678 -0.31 -5.87 56.47
CA CYS A 678 -1.70 -5.45 56.27
C CYS A 678 -2.66 -6.20 57.22
N VAL A 679 -2.43 -7.49 57.47
CA VAL A 679 -3.23 -8.29 58.43
C VAL A 679 -3.01 -7.83 59.88
N ASN A 680 -1.78 -7.47 60.27
CA ASN A 680 -1.51 -6.87 61.58
C ASN A 680 -2.21 -5.51 61.75
N ALA A 681 -2.26 -4.69 60.69
CA ALA A 681 -2.98 -3.42 60.69
C ALA A 681 -4.50 -3.62 60.83
N ALA A 682 -5.09 -4.56 60.08
CA ALA A 682 -6.51 -4.91 60.21
C ALA A 682 -6.86 -5.38 61.63
N ALA A 683 -6.05 -6.26 62.23
CA ALA A 683 -6.25 -6.72 63.60
C ALA A 683 -6.21 -5.57 64.63
N ALA A 684 -5.32 -4.60 64.45
CA ALA A 684 -5.23 -3.42 65.31
C ALA A 684 -6.38 -2.40 65.13
N LEU A 685 -7.11 -2.46 64.01
CA LEU A 685 -8.34 -1.68 63.78
C LEU A 685 -9.58 -2.38 64.35
N PHE A 686 -9.66 -3.70 64.26
CA PHE A 686 -10.66 -4.52 64.97
C PHE A 686 -10.71 -4.19 66.47
N SER A 687 -9.55 -4.01 67.12
CA SER A 687 -9.46 -3.63 68.54
C SER A 687 -9.99 -2.23 68.86
N LYS A 688 -10.15 -1.35 67.86
CA LYS A 688 -10.54 0.06 68.00
C LYS A 688 -11.99 0.34 67.60
N GLY A 689 -12.60 -0.54 66.81
CA GLY A 689 -14.03 -0.49 66.50
C GLY A 689 -14.46 0.49 65.41
N ASP A 690 -13.56 0.88 64.50
CA ASP A 690 -13.93 1.61 63.28
C ASP A 690 -14.20 0.60 62.14
N PRO A 691 -15.47 0.37 61.73
CA PRO A 691 -15.79 -0.61 60.70
C PRO A 691 -15.40 -0.16 59.29
N THR A 692 -15.31 1.14 59.03
CA THR A 692 -15.05 1.69 57.68
C THR A 692 -13.56 1.65 57.35
N GLN A 693 -12.70 2.07 58.29
CA GLN A 693 -11.25 1.87 58.17
C GLN A 693 -10.90 0.38 58.08
N LEU A 694 -11.61 -0.45 58.87
CA LEU A 694 -11.41 -1.88 58.85
C LEU A 694 -11.77 -2.51 57.49
N GLN A 695 -12.93 -2.18 56.91
CA GLN A 695 -13.32 -2.68 55.60
C GLN A 695 -12.28 -2.30 54.54
N ALA A 696 -11.84 -1.04 54.50
CA ALA A 696 -10.79 -0.58 53.57
C ALA A 696 -9.48 -1.36 53.75
N THR A 697 -9.11 -1.70 55.00
CA THR A 697 -7.89 -2.50 55.27
C THR A 697 -8.06 -3.98 54.89
N LEU A 698 -9.27 -4.55 54.99
CA LEU A 698 -9.57 -5.90 54.51
C LEU A 698 -9.62 -5.97 52.97
N GLU A 699 -10.05 -4.90 52.32
CA GLU A 699 -9.94 -4.71 50.86
C GLU A 699 -8.47 -4.54 50.43
N GLU A 700 -7.63 -3.88 51.23
CA GLU A 700 -6.17 -3.84 51.00
C GLU A 700 -5.52 -5.22 51.19
N VAL A 701 -5.84 -5.95 52.27
CA VAL A 701 -5.39 -7.35 52.46
C VAL A 701 -5.79 -8.20 51.26
N ARG A 702 -7.05 -8.10 50.79
CA ARG A 702 -7.52 -8.79 49.59
C ARG A 702 -6.72 -8.39 48.35
N ALA A 703 -6.47 -7.10 48.13
CA ALA A 703 -5.70 -6.61 46.99
C ALA A 703 -4.22 -7.03 47.04
N VAL A 704 -3.61 -7.17 48.22
CA VAL A 704 -2.25 -7.71 48.39
C VAL A 704 -2.23 -9.22 48.16
N VAL A 705 -3.24 -9.95 48.63
CA VAL A 705 -3.37 -11.40 48.42
C VAL A 705 -3.68 -11.75 46.96
N GLU A 706 -4.49 -10.96 46.26
CA GLU A 706 -4.73 -11.10 44.81
C GLU A 706 -3.48 -10.76 43.97
N ARG A 707 -2.54 -9.98 44.53
CA ARG A 707 -1.19 -9.73 43.96
C ARG A 707 -0.18 -10.82 44.32
N LEU A 708 -0.49 -11.79 45.18
CA LEU A 708 0.32 -13.00 45.33
C LEU A 708 0.20 -13.82 44.05
N GLN A 709 1.25 -13.77 43.23
CA GLN A 709 1.32 -14.48 41.95
C GLN A 709 2.56 -15.38 41.95
N PRO A 710 2.51 -16.57 42.57
CA PRO A 710 3.64 -17.49 42.68
C PRO A 710 4.31 -17.79 41.33
N GLU A 711 3.53 -18.02 40.26
CA GLU A 711 4.03 -18.13 38.88
C GLU A 711 4.89 -16.94 38.45
N ALA A 712 4.47 -15.71 38.74
CA ALA A 712 5.21 -14.50 38.38
C ALA A 712 6.49 -14.35 39.20
N MET A 713 6.46 -14.71 40.48
CA MET A 713 7.62 -14.69 41.38
C MET A 713 8.69 -15.70 40.92
N VAL A 714 8.29 -16.93 40.60
CA VAL A 714 9.19 -17.97 40.06
C VAL A 714 9.68 -17.58 38.66
N THR A 715 8.82 -17.02 37.81
CA THR A 715 9.21 -16.51 36.47
C THR A 715 10.27 -15.41 36.57
N ALA A 716 10.08 -14.45 37.49
CA ALA A 716 11.04 -13.37 37.71
C ALA A 716 12.38 -13.91 38.22
N ALA A 717 12.37 -14.83 39.19
CA ALA A 717 13.58 -15.42 39.74
C ALA A 717 14.35 -16.29 38.71
N LEU A 718 13.64 -17.06 37.87
CA LEU A 718 14.26 -17.87 36.78
C LEU A 718 14.86 -16.99 35.66
N ARG A 719 14.31 -15.80 35.45
CA ARG A 719 14.86 -14.79 34.53
C ARG A 719 16.07 -14.08 35.15
N PHE A 720 16.00 -13.73 36.43
CA PHE A 720 17.08 -13.05 37.15
C PHE A 720 18.30 -13.96 37.38
N SER A 721 18.09 -15.26 37.61
CA SER A 721 19.18 -16.25 37.59
C SER A 721 19.68 -16.57 36.18
N GLY A 722 18.98 -16.11 35.14
CA GLY A 722 19.28 -16.33 33.72
C GLY A 722 19.04 -17.75 33.19
N ALA A 723 19.06 -18.74 34.08
CA ALA A 723 18.95 -20.18 33.80
C ALA A 723 17.71 -20.58 32.98
N SER A 724 16.75 -19.67 32.77
CA SER A 724 15.68 -19.73 31.76
C SER A 724 16.08 -20.26 30.36
N GLY A 725 17.37 -20.18 29.97
CA GLY A 725 17.88 -20.80 28.75
C GLY A 725 18.40 -22.23 28.90
N ALA A 726 18.94 -22.62 30.07
CA ALA A 726 19.82 -23.78 30.23
C ALA A 726 19.14 -25.14 29.94
N ARG A 727 19.24 -25.63 28.70
CA ARG A 727 18.64 -26.91 28.28
C ARG A 727 19.57 -28.10 28.46
N ARG A 728 19.00 -29.13 29.07
CA ARG A 728 19.53 -30.48 29.17
C ARG A 728 18.69 -31.37 28.28
N TYR A 729 19.27 -32.05 27.31
CA TYR A 729 18.53 -32.91 26.38
C TYR A 729 18.49 -34.35 26.88
N ALA A 730 17.39 -35.05 26.62
CA ALA A 730 17.25 -36.45 27.01
C ALA A 730 18.02 -37.37 26.04
N ALA A 731 18.35 -38.58 26.51
CA ALA A 731 18.89 -39.63 25.66
C ALA A 731 17.95 -39.90 24.47
N GLY A 732 18.52 -40.04 23.27
CA GLY A 732 17.81 -40.21 22.02
C GLY A 732 17.31 -38.92 21.33
N GLN A 733 17.47 -37.73 21.93
CA GLN A 733 17.20 -36.47 21.23
C GLN A 733 18.16 -36.31 20.04
N PRO A 734 17.64 -36.08 18.80
CA PRO A 734 18.47 -35.68 17.68
C PRO A 734 18.75 -34.17 17.72
N LEU A 735 20.02 -33.81 17.54
CA LEU A 735 20.51 -32.44 17.43
C LEU A 735 21.29 -32.30 16.11
N THR A 736 21.33 -31.10 15.56
CA THR A 736 22.46 -30.68 14.73
C THR A 736 23.46 -29.95 15.64
N VAL A 737 24.74 -30.24 15.50
CA VAL A 737 25.83 -29.80 16.40
C VAL A 737 27.06 -29.40 15.62
N ARG A 738 27.79 -28.40 16.10
CA ARG A 738 29.01 -27.92 15.46
C ARG A 738 30.25 -28.45 16.17
N THR A 739 31.12 -29.13 15.43
CA THR A 739 32.44 -29.58 15.89
C THR A 739 33.54 -28.76 15.22
N ALA A 740 34.81 -29.10 15.46
CA ALA A 740 35.94 -28.53 14.72
C ALA A 740 35.91 -28.86 13.20
N GLY A 741 35.14 -29.87 12.79
CA GLY A 741 34.90 -30.22 11.39
C GLY A 741 33.67 -29.55 10.76
N GLY A 742 32.95 -28.70 11.50
CA GLY A 742 31.72 -28.04 11.04
C GLY A 742 30.43 -28.67 11.59
N TRP A 743 29.29 -28.34 10.99
CA TRP A 743 27.96 -28.85 11.41
C TRP A 743 27.71 -30.30 11.02
N HIS A 744 27.24 -31.10 11.99
CA HIS A 744 26.96 -32.53 11.86
C HIS A 744 25.67 -32.89 12.61
N ASP A 745 25.03 -33.99 12.21
CA ASP A 745 23.91 -34.56 12.97
C ASP A 745 24.42 -35.49 14.08
N ALA A 746 23.80 -35.41 15.26
CA ALA A 746 24.11 -36.28 16.39
C ALA A 746 22.88 -36.64 17.22
N LYS A 747 22.95 -37.77 17.92
CA LYS A 747 22.00 -38.13 18.98
C LYS A 747 22.67 -37.98 20.34
N VAL A 748 21.94 -37.43 21.30
CA VAL A 748 22.36 -37.44 22.71
C VAL A 748 22.34 -38.88 23.22
N ALA A 749 23.48 -39.39 23.66
CA ALA A 749 23.59 -40.69 24.32
C ALA A 749 23.27 -40.56 25.81
N THR A 750 23.94 -39.62 26.50
CA THR A 750 23.69 -39.26 27.91
C THR A 750 23.95 -37.78 28.15
N ALA A 751 23.25 -37.18 29.11
CA ALA A 751 23.63 -35.90 29.68
C ALA A 751 24.69 -36.10 30.77
N GLY A 752 25.62 -35.14 30.90
CA GLY A 752 26.61 -35.09 31.96
C GLY A 752 26.02 -34.65 33.31
N VAL A 753 26.78 -34.85 34.39
CA VAL A 753 26.36 -34.54 35.77
C VAL A 753 26.17 -33.02 35.99
N ASP A 754 26.80 -32.18 35.17
CA ASP A 754 26.61 -30.72 35.15
C ASP A 754 25.37 -30.26 34.35
N GLY A 755 24.78 -31.15 33.56
CA GLY A 755 23.69 -30.86 32.62
C GLY A 755 24.10 -30.03 31.39
N LEU A 756 25.35 -29.58 31.26
CA LEU A 756 25.83 -28.77 30.15
C LEU A 756 26.63 -29.60 29.15
N CYS A 757 27.50 -30.48 29.66
CA CYS A 757 28.18 -31.47 28.85
C CYS A 757 27.20 -32.57 28.45
N HIS A 758 27.19 -32.96 27.18
CA HIS A 758 26.40 -34.06 26.65
C HIS A 758 27.32 -35.01 25.90
N LEU A 759 27.16 -36.33 26.11
CA LEU A 759 27.80 -37.34 25.29
C LEU A 759 26.97 -37.51 24.02
N LEU A 760 27.59 -37.27 22.87
CA LEU A 760 26.94 -37.27 21.56
C LEU A 760 27.46 -38.43 20.71
N THR A 761 26.54 -39.12 20.03
CA THR A 761 26.87 -40.10 18.99
C THR A 761 26.50 -39.49 17.64
N PHE A 762 27.50 -39.26 16.78
CA PHE A 762 27.28 -38.68 15.45
C PHE A 762 26.54 -39.65 14.52
N GLU A 763 25.67 -39.12 13.67
CA GLU A 763 25.00 -39.89 12.63
C GLU A 763 25.83 -39.88 11.33
N GLY A 764 26.02 -41.04 10.69
CA GLY A 764 26.71 -41.17 9.40
C GLY A 764 28.24 -41.09 9.44
N SER A 765 28.85 -40.56 10.50
CA SER A 765 30.32 -40.57 10.71
C SER A 765 30.78 -41.86 11.41
N SER A 766 32.05 -42.23 11.21
CA SER A 766 32.76 -43.26 11.98
C SER A 766 33.47 -42.70 13.22
N GLU A 767 33.29 -41.42 13.53
CA GLU A 767 33.83 -40.77 14.72
C GLU A 767 33.35 -41.41 16.02
N PRO A 768 34.22 -41.51 17.05
CA PRO A 768 33.82 -41.99 18.37
C PRO A 768 32.86 -40.99 19.04
N PRO A 769 31.99 -41.44 19.96
CA PRO A 769 31.13 -40.55 20.72
C PRO A 769 31.93 -39.50 21.49
N ALA A 770 31.55 -38.23 21.34
CA ALA A 770 32.27 -37.08 21.89
C ALA A 770 31.45 -36.39 22.98
N THR A 771 32.13 -35.91 24.03
CA THR A 771 31.51 -35.06 25.05
C THR A 771 31.61 -33.59 24.62
N LEU A 772 30.48 -32.94 24.38
CA LEU A 772 30.40 -31.53 23.97
C LEU A 772 29.60 -30.71 24.99
N THR A 773 30.10 -29.54 25.36
CA THR A 773 29.36 -28.56 26.17
C THR A 773 28.42 -27.77 25.26
N LEU A 774 27.10 -27.91 25.46
CA LEU A 774 26.11 -27.32 24.56
C LEU A 774 25.77 -25.87 24.93
N HIS A 775 25.86 -24.95 23.96
CA HIS A 775 25.49 -23.54 24.07
C HIS A 775 24.75 -23.05 22.79
N PRO A 776 24.00 -21.93 22.84
CA PRO A 776 23.10 -21.50 21.74
C PRO A 776 23.70 -21.25 20.35
N TRP A 777 25.02 -21.39 20.21
CA TRP A 777 25.77 -21.15 18.98
C TRP A 777 26.44 -22.43 18.42
N ASN A 778 26.44 -23.55 19.16
CA ASN A 778 27.04 -24.81 18.71
C ASN A 778 26.05 -25.98 18.55
N HIS A 779 24.75 -25.76 18.74
CA HIS A 779 23.74 -26.80 18.54
C HIS A 779 22.34 -26.22 18.29
N ALA A 780 21.48 -27.04 17.68
CA ALA A 780 20.03 -26.86 17.67
C ALA A 780 19.32 -28.24 17.66
N PRO A 781 18.07 -28.35 18.15
CA PRO A 781 17.20 -29.49 17.84
C PRO A 781 17.10 -29.69 16.33
N ARG A 782 17.23 -30.94 15.86
CA ARG A 782 17.27 -31.23 14.41
C ARG A 782 15.89 -31.11 13.77
N GLU A 783 15.74 -30.10 12.93
CA GLU A 783 14.59 -29.89 12.05
C GLU A 783 14.74 -30.64 10.73
N LEU A 784 15.94 -30.69 10.13
CA LEU A 784 16.22 -31.46 8.90
C LEU A 784 17.52 -32.27 9.05
N PRO A 785 17.60 -33.49 8.48
CA PRO A 785 18.86 -34.20 8.32
C PRO A 785 19.91 -33.32 7.64
N HIS A 786 21.16 -33.35 8.10
CA HIS A 786 22.23 -32.47 7.62
C HIS A 786 22.38 -32.50 6.08
N ALA A 787 22.30 -33.68 5.45
CA ALA A 787 22.34 -33.80 3.98
C ALA A 787 21.16 -33.11 3.27
N ALA A 788 19.95 -33.11 3.87
CA ALA A 788 18.78 -32.41 3.35
C ALA A 788 18.85 -30.90 3.60
N TYR A 789 19.44 -30.49 4.74
CA TYR A 789 19.75 -29.10 5.06
C TYR A 789 20.74 -28.52 4.04
N GLU A 790 21.89 -29.19 3.81
CA GLU A 790 22.90 -28.72 2.86
C GLU A 790 22.41 -28.74 1.41
N ALA A 791 21.64 -29.74 0.98
CA ALA A 791 21.02 -29.74 -0.34
C ALA A 791 20.07 -28.54 -0.54
N MET A 792 19.29 -28.18 0.49
CA MET A 792 18.40 -27.01 0.46
C MET A 792 19.18 -25.68 0.56
N ARG A 793 20.26 -25.63 1.34
CA ARG A 793 21.18 -24.48 1.47
C ARG A 793 21.94 -24.21 0.17
N ALA A 794 22.47 -25.25 -0.47
CA ALA A 794 23.18 -25.17 -1.75
C ALA A 794 22.29 -24.73 -2.93
N TRP A 795 20.97 -24.97 -2.85
CA TRP A 795 19.99 -24.43 -3.79
C TRP A 795 19.55 -22.99 -3.42
N TRP A 796 19.35 -22.71 -2.14
CA TRP A 796 18.88 -21.41 -1.65
C TRP A 796 19.92 -20.30 -1.80
N ALA A 797 21.19 -20.56 -1.48
CA ALA A 797 22.26 -19.56 -1.49
C ALA A 797 22.49 -18.94 -2.90
N PRO A 798 22.60 -19.73 -4.00
CA PRO A 798 22.67 -19.17 -5.35
C PRO A 798 21.41 -18.41 -5.77
N TRP A 799 20.22 -18.87 -5.38
CA TRP A 799 18.97 -18.15 -5.66
C TRP A 799 18.93 -16.79 -4.95
N LEU A 800 19.27 -16.75 -3.66
CA LEU A 800 19.32 -15.52 -2.86
C LEU A 800 20.40 -14.57 -3.41
N GLY A 801 21.54 -15.13 -3.84
CA GLY A 801 22.57 -14.41 -4.59
C GLY A 801 22.01 -13.78 -5.86
N ALA A 802 21.29 -14.53 -6.69
CA ALA A 802 20.67 -14.00 -7.90
C ALA A 802 19.61 -12.90 -7.64
N GLN A 803 18.93 -12.92 -6.48
CA GLN A 803 18.03 -11.83 -6.08
C GLN A 803 18.77 -10.56 -5.64
N HIS A 804 19.99 -10.67 -5.13
CA HIS A 804 20.75 -9.56 -4.51
C HIS A 804 22.02 -9.15 -5.26
N ALA A 805 22.41 -9.87 -6.32
CA ALA A 805 23.55 -9.53 -7.17
C ALA A 805 23.35 -8.23 -7.97
N HIS A 806 22.10 -7.82 -8.18
CA HIS A 806 21.78 -6.59 -8.89
C HIS A 806 20.75 -5.72 -8.18
N ILE A 807 20.89 -4.41 -8.38
CA ILE A 807 19.92 -3.39 -7.97
C ILE A 807 19.42 -2.66 -9.21
N ALA A 808 18.11 -2.42 -9.30
CA ALA A 808 17.57 -1.54 -10.32
C ALA A 808 17.96 -0.09 -10.02
N ASP A 809 18.72 0.54 -10.92
CA ASP A 809 18.93 1.98 -10.91
C ASP A 809 17.58 2.70 -11.03
N ALA A 810 17.28 3.56 -10.05
CA ALA A 810 16.05 4.34 -10.00
C ALA A 810 15.93 5.37 -11.15
N LEU A 811 17.03 5.70 -11.84
CA LEU A 811 17.05 6.69 -12.92
C LEU A 811 17.01 6.04 -14.32
N THR A 812 17.81 5.00 -14.58
CA THR A 812 17.89 4.34 -15.91
C THR A 812 17.21 2.98 -15.99
N GLY A 813 16.74 2.41 -14.87
CA GLY A 813 16.14 1.07 -14.81
C GLY A 813 17.12 -0.08 -15.08
N LYS A 814 18.41 0.22 -15.28
CA LYS A 814 19.46 -0.80 -15.49
C LYS A 814 19.69 -1.59 -14.21
N ARG A 815 19.96 -2.88 -14.37
CA ARG A 815 20.50 -3.73 -13.29
C ARG A 815 21.97 -3.38 -13.09
N LEU A 816 22.25 -2.60 -12.04
CA LEU A 816 23.61 -2.35 -11.57
C LEU A 816 24.05 -3.54 -10.72
N ASP A 817 25.26 -4.04 -10.93
CA ASP A 817 25.90 -4.97 -9.99
C ASP A 817 26.01 -4.35 -8.59
N SER A 818 25.53 -5.09 -7.58
CA SER A 818 25.46 -4.63 -6.19
C SER A 818 26.83 -4.32 -5.57
N LEU A 819 27.89 -5.00 -6.01
CA LEU A 819 29.24 -4.86 -5.47
C LEU A 819 30.15 -3.99 -6.35
N GLN A 820 30.00 -4.08 -7.68
CA GLN A 820 30.88 -3.41 -8.64
C GLN A 820 30.35 -2.06 -9.15
N GLN A 821 29.04 -1.85 -9.19
CA GLN A 821 28.42 -0.70 -9.88
C GLN A 821 27.55 0.17 -8.96
N CYS A 822 27.12 -0.34 -7.82
CA CYS A 822 26.49 0.47 -6.78
C CYS A 822 27.55 1.20 -5.95
N VAL A 823 27.26 2.46 -5.59
CA VAL A 823 28.15 3.24 -4.71
C VAL A 823 28.33 2.53 -3.37
N ALA A 824 29.58 2.37 -2.92
CA ALA A 824 29.88 1.84 -1.59
C ALA A 824 29.31 2.79 -0.52
N ILE A 825 28.41 2.28 0.32
CA ILE A 825 27.72 3.10 1.32
C ILE A 825 28.58 3.16 2.58
N ASN A 826 29.12 4.36 2.84
CA ASN A 826 29.88 4.61 4.06
C ASN A 826 29.00 4.41 5.30
N VAL A 827 29.47 3.55 6.20
CA VAL A 827 28.95 3.38 7.56
C VAL A 827 29.84 4.21 8.49
N THR A 828 29.26 4.81 9.53
CA THR A 828 29.99 5.56 10.56
C THR A 828 29.56 5.12 11.94
N GLY A 829 30.52 4.69 12.76
CA GLY A 829 30.27 4.34 14.16
C GLY A 829 29.73 5.52 14.97
N GLY A 830 28.89 5.21 15.97
CA GLY A 830 28.44 6.20 16.95
C GLY A 830 29.58 6.67 17.86
N VAL A 831 29.41 7.84 18.49
CA VAL A 831 30.45 8.49 19.32
C VAL A 831 30.85 7.66 20.56
N ALA A 832 30.01 6.69 20.96
CA ALA A 832 30.19 5.87 22.15
C ALA A 832 30.46 4.39 21.81
N GLU A 833 31.60 4.10 21.15
CA GLU A 833 32.41 2.88 21.37
C GLU A 833 33.67 2.87 20.48
N THR A 834 34.82 2.46 21.03
CA THR A 834 36.09 2.44 20.28
C THR A 834 36.09 1.45 19.11
N GLN A 835 35.34 0.35 19.21
CA GLN A 835 35.23 -0.66 18.15
C GLN A 835 34.47 -0.15 16.92
N ALA A 836 33.51 0.75 17.10
CA ALA A 836 32.65 1.23 16.01
C ALA A 836 33.42 2.07 14.96
N SER A 837 34.64 2.54 15.29
CA SER A 837 35.54 3.26 14.38
C SER A 837 36.12 2.41 13.23
N ALA A 838 36.03 1.09 13.33
CA ALA A 838 36.51 0.15 12.32
C ALA A 838 35.47 -0.17 11.22
N ILE A 839 34.18 0.01 11.50
CA ILE A 839 33.10 -0.26 10.54
C ILE A 839 32.93 0.97 9.64
N ARG A 840 33.16 0.79 8.34
CA ARG A 840 33.22 1.86 7.33
C ARG A 840 32.34 1.61 6.11
N ASP A 841 31.98 0.37 5.84
CA ASP A 841 31.29 -0.06 4.62
C ASP A 841 30.60 -1.43 4.82
N ALA A 842 30.03 -1.98 3.75
CA ALA A 842 29.40 -3.31 3.77
C ALA A 842 30.38 -4.43 4.16
N HIS A 843 31.64 -4.41 3.68
CA HIS A 843 32.61 -5.48 3.95
C HIS A 843 33.04 -5.49 5.41
N SER A 844 33.40 -4.33 5.97
CA SER A 844 33.78 -4.19 7.37
C SER A 844 32.63 -4.45 8.34
N LEU A 845 31.38 -4.15 7.94
CA LEU A 845 30.18 -4.54 8.69
C LEU A 845 29.98 -6.07 8.68
N THR A 846 30.04 -6.73 7.52
CA THR A 846 29.92 -8.20 7.46
C THR A 846 31.06 -8.89 8.20
N ALA A 847 32.31 -8.44 8.03
CA ALA A 847 33.46 -8.99 8.74
C ALA A 847 33.34 -8.82 10.28
N TRP A 848 32.80 -7.69 10.75
CA TRP A 848 32.50 -7.52 12.18
C TRP A 848 31.40 -8.48 12.66
N LEU A 849 30.30 -8.64 11.92
CA LEU A 849 29.24 -9.60 12.26
C LEU A 849 29.77 -11.04 12.31
N LEU A 850 30.61 -11.44 11.36
CA LEU A 850 31.24 -12.77 11.34
C LEU A 850 32.25 -12.97 12.50
N ALA A 851 33.02 -11.94 12.86
CA ALA A 851 33.89 -12.01 14.03
C ALA A 851 33.09 -12.09 15.35
N GLN A 852 31.97 -11.38 15.45
CA GLN A 852 31.03 -11.48 16.58
C GLN A 852 30.40 -12.87 16.69
N HIS A 853 30.12 -13.54 15.56
CA HIS A 853 29.68 -14.93 15.54
C HIS A 853 30.78 -15.88 16.01
N GLY A 854 31.96 -15.83 15.36
CA GLY A 854 33.11 -16.69 15.67
C GLY A 854 33.53 -16.66 17.14
N ALA A 855 33.61 -15.47 17.74
CA ALA A 855 33.95 -15.33 19.17
C ALA A 855 32.93 -16.00 20.12
N ARG A 856 31.66 -16.18 19.69
CA ARG A 856 30.62 -16.88 20.46
C ARG A 856 30.57 -18.38 20.17
N LEU A 857 31.01 -18.83 18.98
CA LEU A 857 31.31 -20.24 18.69
C LEU A 857 32.43 -20.77 19.60
N GLU A 858 33.45 -19.95 19.86
CA GLU A 858 34.57 -20.26 20.77
C GLU A 858 34.21 -20.13 22.27
N GLY A 859 32.94 -19.88 22.59
CA GLY A 859 32.45 -19.79 23.98
C GLY A 859 32.75 -18.46 24.70
N GLY A 860 33.07 -17.40 23.94
CA GLY A 860 33.34 -16.06 24.46
C GLY A 860 32.13 -15.36 25.12
N PRO A 861 32.35 -14.17 25.72
CA PRO A 861 31.36 -13.49 26.53
C PRO A 861 30.16 -13.03 25.69
N ALA A 862 28.99 -13.55 26.02
CA ALA A 862 27.78 -13.36 25.22
C ALA A 862 27.10 -12.00 25.42
N GLU A 863 27.56 -11.19 26.40
CA GLU A 863 27.08 -9.85 26.73
C GLU A 863 27.57 -8.76 25.76
N GLY A 864 28.49 -9.09 24.83
CA GLY A 864 28.90 -8.16 23.77
C GLY A 864 27.77 -7.83 22.79
N PRO A 865 27.92 -6.78 21.97
CA PRO A 865 26.91 -6.41 20.97
C PRO A 865 26.58 -7.55 20.00
N LEU A 866 25.28 -7.82 19.83
CA LEU A 866 24.72 -8.90 19.00
C LEU A 866 24.07 -8.40 17.70
N ALA A 867 23.85 -7.09 17.57
CA ALA A 867 23.17 -6.47 16.44
C ALA A 867 23.71 -5.05 16.20
N ALA A 868 23.63 -4.58 14.95
CA ALA A 868 23.99 -3.21 14.57
C ALA A 868 22.74 -2.42 14.16
N LEU A 869 22.45 -1.32 14.86
CA LEU A 869 21.36 -0.41 14.49
C LEU A 869 21.84 0.61 13.44
N LEU A 870 21.55 0.35 12.17
CA LEU A 870 21.93 1.22 11.06
C LEU A 870 20.90 2.35 10.86
N THR A 871 21.22 3.55 11.34
CA THR A 871 20.39 4.75 11.14
C THR A 871 20.89 5.56 9.93
N ALA A 872 19.98 6.03 9.09
CA ALA A 872 20.27 6.92 7.97
C ALA A 872 18.98 7.56 7.42
N GLY A 873 19.07 8.74 6.78
CA GLY A 873 17.91 9.49 6.28
C GLY A 873 17.15 8.84 5.09
N PRO A 874 16.07 9.48 4.59
CA PRO A 874 15.38 9.03 3.37
C PRO A 874 16.34 8.89 2.17
N ALA A 875 16.03 7.98 1.24
CA ALA A 875 16.80 7.68 0.03
C ALA A 875 18.30 7.29 0.20
N SER A 876 18.83 7.17 1.43
CA SER A 876 20.24 6.91 1.75
C SER A 876 20.81 5.53 1.35
N GLY A 877 20.22 4.82 0.40
CA GLY A 877 20.71 3.52 -0.07
C GLY A 877 20.64 2.34 0.92
N LYS A 878 19.88 2.41 2.03
CA LYS A 878 19.79 1.29 3.01
C LYS A 878 19.54 -0.09 2.38
N THR A 879 18.68 -0.18 1.37
CA THR A 879 18.39 -1.41 0.62
C THR A 879 19.60 -1.92 -0.18
N THR A 880 20.43 -1.00 -0.68
CA THR A 880 21.71 -1.30 -1.35
C THR A 880 22.72 -1.87 -0.36
N LEU A 881 22.90 -1.22 0.80
CA LEU A 881 23.79 -1.70 1.85
C LEU A 881 23.42 -3.11 2.31
N LEU A 882 22.12 -3.40 2.51
CA LEU A 882 21.66 -4.74 2.87
C LEU A 882 21.88 -5.78 1.75
N SER A 883 21.71 -5.39 0.48
CA SER A 883 21.98 -6.30 -0.65
C SER A 883 23.48 -6.58 -0.82
N GLN A 884 24.34 -5.58 -0.56
CA GLN A 884 25.79 -5.73 -0.48
C GLN A 884 26.19 -6.69 0.65
N VAL A 885 25.66 -6.49 1.87
CA VAL A 885 25.90 -7.38 3.03
C VAL A 885 25.50 -8.83 2.73
N VAL A 886 24.34 -9.06 2.11
CA VAL A 886 23.89 -10.39 1.68
C VAL A 886 24.86 -10.99 0.66
N MET A 887 25.26 -10.26 -0.37
CA MET A 887 26.19 -10.76 -1.39
C MET A 887 27.57 -11.07 -0.83
N ILE A 888 28.11 -10.23 0.06
CA ILE A 888 29.41 -10.45 0.71
C ILE A 888 29.36 -11.69 1.61
N ALA A 889 28.28 -11.86 2.39
CA ALA A 889 28.10 -13.04 3.22
C ALA A 889 27.97 -14.34 2.39
N LEU A 890 27.33 -14.28 1.22
CA LEU A 890 27.22 -15.43 0.31
C LEU A 890 28.52 -15.72 -0.49
N GLN A 891 29.47 -14.78 -0.54
CA GLN A 891 30.76 -14.94 -1.22
C GLN A 891 31.88 -15.41 -0.29
N ASP A 892 31.73 -15.29 1.03
CA ASP A 892 32.72 -15.84 1.97
C ASP A 892 32.48 -17.35 2.17
N GLU A 893 33.21 -18.16 1.40
CA GLU A 893 33.22 -19.63 1.44
C GLU A 893 33.53 -20.21 2.84
N ARG A 894 34.03 -19.40 3.77
CA ARG A 894 34.30 -19.79 5.17
C ARG A 894 33.04 -19.79 6.03
N THR A 895 31.92 -19.28 5.52
CA THR A 895 30.69 -19.09 6.31
C THR A 895 29.73 -20.27 6.16
N GLU A 896 29.44 -20.93 7.27
CA GLU A 896 28.39 -21.96 7.37
C GLU A 896 26.98 -21.34 7.50
N LEU A 897 26.91 -20.02 7.67
CA LEU A 897 25.68 -19.25 7.90
C LEU A 897 24.77 -19.17 6.66
N VAL A 898 23.50 -18.81 6.91
CA VAL A 898 22.49 -18.55 5.87
C VAL A 898 21.89 -17.17 6.10
N PRO A 899 22.07 -16.19 5.18
CA PRO A 899 21.48 -14.86 5.33
C PRO A 899 19.94 -14.90 5.24
N ILE A 900 19.27 -14.29 6.23
CA ILE A 900 17.80 -14.17 6.30
C ILE A 900 17.41 -12.69 6.18
N LEU A 901 16.94 -12.27 5.01
CA LEU A 901 16.51 -10.88 4.76
C LEU A 901 15.01 -10.70 4.99
N VAL A 902 14.64 -10.03 6.08
CA VAL A 902 13.25 -9.62 6.34
C VAL A 902 12.98 -8.23 5.77
N LYS A 903 12.17 -8.15 4.71
CA LYS A 903 11.75 -6.88 4.09
C LYS A 903 10.60 -6.27 4.92
N VAL A 904 10.80 -5.04 5.43
CA VAL A 904 9.86 -4.35 6.34
C VAL A 904 8.42 -4.30 5.79
N GLN A 905 8.26 -4.07 4.49
CA GLN A 905 6.95 -4.01 3.83
C GLN A 905 6.21 -5.35 3.87
N VAL A 906 6.94 -6.46 3.73
CA VAL A 906 6.39 -7.83 3.76
C VAL A 906 6.07 -8.23 5.20
N LEU A 907 6.93 -7.89 6.16
CA LEU A 907 6.66 -8.07 7.58
C LEU A 907 5.44 -7.27 8.04
N GLN A 908 5.31 -6.00 7.61
CA GLN A 908 4.16 -5.17 7.92
C GLN A 908 2.86 -5.73 7.35
N ARG A 909 2.87 -6.28 6.12
CA ARG A 909 1.73 -6.99 5.54
C ARG A 909 1.32 -8.17 6.43
N TRP A 910 2.26 -9.06 6.75
CA TRP A 910 1.98 -10.24 7.57
C TRP A 910 1.51 -9.91 9.00
N LEU A 911 2.02 -8.83 9.62
CA LEU A 911 1.57 -8.36 10.93
C LEU A 911 0.12 -7.82 10.92
N LEU A 912 -0.37 -7.36 9.77
CA LEU A 912 -1.77 -6.90 9.60
C LEU A 912 -2.71 -8.06 9.20
N GLU A 913 -2.23 -9.00 8.39
CA GLU A 913 -3.02 -10.12 7.86
C GLU A 913 -3.13 -11.30 8.83
N ALA A 914 -2.09 -11.56 9.64
CA ALA A 914 -2.01 -12.71 10.54
C ALA A 914 -1.45 -12.36 11.94
N PRO A 915 -2.01 -11.36 12.66
CA PRO A 915 -1.48 -10.91 13.96
C PRO A 915 -1.39 -12.04 15.00
N ASP A 916 -2.36 -12.97 15.01
CA ASP A 916 -2.39 -14.10 15.95
C ASP A 916 -1.23 -15.08 15.75
N ALA A 917 -0.71 -15.21 14.52
CA ALA A 917 0.46 -16.04 14.24
C ALA A 917 1.72 -15.47 14.91
N PHE A 918 1.90 -14.14 14.88
CA PHE A 918 2.96 -13.47 15.63
C PHE A 918 2.69 -13.44 17.13
N ALA A 919 1.42 -13.38 17.56
CA ALA A 919 1.05 -13.44 18.97
C ALA A 919 1.44 -14.79 19.60
N GLY A 920 1.15 -15.90 18.94
CA GLY A 920 1.42 -17.27 19.41
C GLY A 920 2.83 -17.82 19.14
N SER A 921 3.63 -17.20 18.28
CA SER A 921 4.97 -17.69 17.93
C SER A 921 6.05 -17.32 18.96
N TRP A 922 7.04 -18.20 19.12
CA TRP A 922 8.20 -17.99 20.02
C TRP A 922 9.17 -16.90 19.53
N ASN A 923 9.19 -16.60 18.23
CA ASN A 923 10.04 -15.60 17.61
C ASN A 923 9.35 -14.98 16.36
N TYR A 924 9.57 -13.69 16.12
CA TYR A 924 8.94 -12.96 15.02
C TYR A 924 9.51 -13.31 13.64
N ILE A 925 10.78 -13.71 13.56
CA ILE A 925 11.42 -14.20 12.34
C ILE A 925 10.91 -15.61 12.03
N ASP A 926 10.73 -16.48 13.04
CA ASP A 926 10.08 -17.80 12.88
C ASP A 926 8.66 -17.67 12.29
N ALA A 927 7.84 -16.79 12.87
CA ALA A 927 6.50 -16.48 12.38
C ALA A 927 6.51 -15.97 10.92
N PHE A 928 7.43 -15.06 10.60
CA PHE A 928 7.60 -14.52 9.25
C PHE A 928 8.01 -15.60 8.25
N LEU A 929 9.01 -16.42 8.58
CA LEU A 929 9.48 -17.53 7.75
C LEU A 929 8.38 -18.58 7.54
N ARG A 930 7.57 -18.83 8.57
CA ARG A 930 6.43 -19.75 8.50
C ARG A 930 5.39 -19.25 7.50
N LEU A 931 4.93 -18.00 7.65
CA LEU A 931 3.94 -17.39 6.76
C LEU A 931 4.42 -17.26 5.31
N GLU A 932 5.69 -16.89 5.09
CA GLU A 932 6.24 -16.67 3.74
C GLU A 932 6.66 -17.98 3.03
N HIS A 933 6.98 -19.06 3.77
CA HIS A 933 7.59 -20.27 3.20
C HIS A 933 6.94 -21.62 3.58
N GLU A 934 6.29 -21.79 4.73
CA GLU A 934 5.79 -23.12 5.16
C GLU A 934 4.76 -23.69 4.17
N ALA A 935 3.76 -22.89 3.79
CA ALA A 935 2.68 -23.32 2.90
C ALA A 935 3.11 -23.56 1.44
N SER A 936 4.25 -23.01 1.01
CA SER A 936 4.71 -23.09 -0.39
C SER A 936 5.94 -23.96 -0.60
N ARG A 937 6.84 -24.03 0.41
CA ARG A 937 8.12 -24.76 0.39
C ARG A 937 8.47 -25.23 1.82
N PRO A 938 7.78 -26.26 2.38
CA PRO A 938 7.98 -26.70 3.77
C PRO A 938 9.43 -27.00 4.14
N ALA A 939 10.21 -27.59 3.24
CA ALA A 939 11.63 -27.89 3.46
C ALA A 939 12.52 -26.63 3.50
N LEU A 940 12.20 -25.59 2.71
CA LEU A 940 12.90 -24.30 2.78
C LEU A 940 12.65 -23.61 4.13
N TYR A 941 11.39 -23.58 4.58
CA TYR A 941 11.04 -23.08 5.91
C TYR A 941 11.84 -23.79 7.01
N ARG A 942 11.87 -25.13 7.00
CA ARG A 942 12.59 -25.92 8.01
C ARG A 942 14.12 -25.75 7.94
N MET A 943 14.70 -25.56 6.75
CA MET A 943 16.13 -25.22 6.60
C MET A 943 16.43 -23.86 7.23
N LEU A 944 15.67 -22.82 6.90
CA LEU A 944 15.87 -21.46 7.43
C LEU A 944 15.60 -21.39 8.95
N ARG A 945 14.64 -22.18 9.44
CA ARG A 945 14.35 -22.35 10.87
C ARG A 945 15.51 -23.05 11.60
N GLN A 946 16.10 -24.10 11.02
CA GLN A 946 17.31 -24.74 11.56
C GLN A 946 18.48 -23.76 11.63
N ALA A 947 18.75 -23.01 10.55
CA ALA A 947 19.82 -22.00 10.50
C ALA A 947 19.61 -20.86 11.53
N MET A 948 18.36 -20.46 11.79
CA MET A 948 18.00 -19.45 12.79
C MET A 948 18.08 -19.97 14.25
N MET A 949 18.04 -21.28 14.45
CA MET A 949 18.20 -21.95 15.75
C MET A 949 19.67 -22.30 16.04
N ALA A 950 20.46 -22.63 15.01
CA ALA A 950 21.90 -22.89 15.04
C ALA A 950 22.70 -21.58 14.82
N ARG A 951 22.77 -20.74 15.85
CA ARG A 951 23.10 -19.30 15.75
C ARG A 951 24.57 -18.92 15.70
#